data_AF-A0A7C2ENJ6-F1
#
_entry.id   AF-A0A7C2ENJ6-F1
#
_cell.length_a   1.000
_cell.length_b   1.000
_cell.length_c   1.000
_cell.angle_alpha   90.00
_cell.angle_beta   90.00
_cell.angle_gamma   90.00
#
_symmetry.space_group_name_H-M   'P 1'
#
loop_
_entity.id
_entity.type
_entity.pdbx_description
1 polymer ?
#
loop_
_entity_poly.entity_id
_entity_poly.type
_entity_poly.pdbx_seq_one_letter_code
_entity_poly.pdbx_strand_id
1 'polypeptide(L)'
;METSLETIEAAVRAGSPEAVARLRVAVEARRGEAGEHSRWGRLCEAAGEAGLALTEYQLALRDDPEDVVALSRLATLYEEHGDADKAIECAERWVKAAPGDGEAMGGLLELLLDTDRFERAREIIAGPTGKALDPGDRAAWEARIRAAAKAAGEAEEDADVPPGLPTDADVVRFHHLFSGRENVYARQWAAEGGEGGYTPVREPLTVAAARNHLLGNITVGVYPVRLDNTVTFFAFDIDIRKRALARARGSLAEARRIKEAVAQESQRMQAELAGLGLSALLEDSGYKGRHLWVFLEAPEDAAVVRQFGALFMRSCPLGAPDLQLEFFPKQASTGSGIGNLIKLPLGIHRRTGRRSRLLQEDGTPCADPYTTLRQQARVSREALYAAISRLKARQVEAEPAPPAPEPAPEEAEAPTPDRGEIREAFPTAPPAWTAADFETNPEVSHLMRHCPVLAALKTKVDDHRRLTHDEQVVLMHSLGHSGAGVLAVNYLLEACVDVPPTARLQSAFSGNPISCPKIRKRIPHVTGAVPCNCQFDIASGQYPNPRLHLLTLPAAPAPPAPEAARTPPAWDPVERAKALRVLRIKRQELDGEIEQLESELQRYMESAGVPEIPTGDGALRLVQEAGVPAALEWEARPFAEGERARGEHAKTGT
;
A
#
# COMPACT_ATOMS: atom_id res chain seq x y z
N MET A 1 -41.33 49.81 33.89
CA MET A 1 -40.16 50.58 34.35
C MET A 1 -39.06 50.30 33.36
N GLU A 2 -38.66 51.29 32.57
CA GLU A 2 -37.44 51.20 31.76
C GLU A 2 -36.27 51.00 32.74
N THR A 3 -35.80 49.76 32.88
CA THR A 3 -34.54 49.48 33.56
C THR A 3 -33.43 49.96 32.65
N SER A 4 -32.94 51.17 32.90
CA SER A 4 -31.76 51.71 32.23
C SER A 4 -30.58 50.74 32.38
N LEU A 5 -29.71 50.68 31.37
CA LEU A 5 -28.48 49.86 31.37
C LEU A 5 -27.67 50.06 32.67
N GLU A 6 -27.62 51.30 33.16
CA GLU A 6 -26.97 51.67 34.43
C GLU A 6 -27.58 50.97 35.66
N THR A 7 -28.90 50.77 35.66
CA THR A 7 -29.61 50.07 36.75
C THR A 7 -29.29 48.57 36.74
N ILE A 8 -29.24 47.96 35.55
CA ILE A 8 -28.88 46.54 35.39
C ILE A 8 -27.39 46.35 35.75
N GLU A 9 -26.52 47.25 35.30
CA GLU A 9 -25.09 47.25 35.58
C GLU A 9 -24.78 47.41 37.08
N ALA A 10 -25.51 48.26 37.80
CA ALA A 10 -25.39 48.37 39.25
C ALA A 10 -25.86 47.08 39.96
N ALA A 11 -26.95 46.47 39.49
CA ALA A 11 -27.52 45.25 40.08
C ALA A 11 -26.64 44.01 39.85
N VAL A 12 -26.02 43.88 38.68
CA VAL A 12 -25.05 42.81 38.37
C VAL A 12 -23.80 42.95 39.24
N ARG A 13 -23.25 44.16 39.39
CA ARG A 13 -22.11 44.41 40.28
C ARG A 13 -22.41 44.10 41.75
N ALA A 14 -23.65 44.27 42.19
CA ALA A 14 -24.10 43.93 43.53
C ALA A 14 -24.37 42.42 43.73
N GLY A 15 -24.20 41.58 42.69
CA GLY A 15 -24.40 40.13 42.77
C GLY A 15 -25.87 39.70 42.98
N SER A 16 -26.83 40.54 42.58
CA SER A 16 -28.26 40.23 42.78
C SER A 16 -28.71 39.09 41.84
N PRO A 17 -29.30 37.99 42.35
CA PRO A 17 -29.78 36.88 41.51
C PRO A 17 -30.85 37.31 40.49
N GLU A 18 -31.63 38.33 40.81
CA GLU A 18 -32.64 38.89 39.89
C GLU A 18 -32.03 39.71 38.74
N ALA A 19 -30.79 40.17 38.89
CA ALA A 19 -30.11 40.98 37.88
C ALA A 19 -29.85 40.20 36.60
N VAL A 20 -29.49 38.91 36.70
CA VAL A 20 -29.25 38.05 35.55
C VAL A 20 -30.53 37.83 34.74
N ALA A 21 -31.66 37.58 35.42
CA ALA A 21 -32.95 37.42 34.75
C ALA A 21 -33.38 38.70 34.01
N ARG A 22 -33.19 39.87 34.64
CA ARG A 22 -33.47 41.17 34.01
C ARG A 22 -32.53 41.46 32.84
N LEU A 23 -31.25 41.09 32.96
CA LEU A 23 -30.26 41.22 31.89
C LEU A 23 -30.64 40.38 30.66
N ARG A 24 -31.02 39.11 30.84
CA ARG A 24 -31.46 38.23 29.75
C ARG A 24 -32.64 38.81 28.97
N VAL A 25 -33.65 39.32 29.68
CA VAL A 25 -34.83 39.95 29.06
C VAL A 25 -34.45 41.22 28.30
N ALA A 26 -33.57 42.05 28.89
CA ALA A 26 -33.12 43.29 28.28
C ALA A 26 -32.29 43.05 26.99
N VAL A 27 -31.40 42.05 27.02
CA VAL A 27 -30.58 41.65 25.86
C VAL A 27 -31.48 41.12 24.73
N GLU A 28 -32.44 40.24 25.04
CA GLU A 28 -33.34 39.69 24.02
C GLU A 28 -34.24 40.75 23.37
N ALA A 29 -34.68 41.74 24.15
CA ALA A 29 -35.48 42.85 23.62
C ALA A 29 -34.70 43.73 22.64
N ARG A 30 -33.37 43.77 22.74
CA ARG A 30 -32.47 44.63 21.94
C ARG A 30 -31.85 43.93 20.73
N ARG A 31 -32.20 42.68 20.45
CA ARG A 31 -31.54 41.81 19.45
C ARG A 31 -31.50 42.38 18.02
N GLY A 32 -32.32 43.40 17.71
CA GLY A 32 -32.35 44.10 16.42
C GLY A 32 -31.92 45.57 16.47
N GLU A 33 -31.55 46.10 17.63
CA GLU A 33 -30.99 47.45 17.77
C GLU A 33 -29.51 47.44 17.40
N ALA A 34 -28.99 48.55 16.90
CA ALA A 34 -27.57 48.71 16.56
C ALA A 34 -26.84 49.53 17.65
N GLY A 35 -25.58 49.20 17.89
CA GLY A 35 -24.70 49.93 18.80
C GLY A 35 -24.79 49.53 20.28
N GLU A 36 -23.73 49.89 21.02
CA GLU A 36 -23.48 49.53 22.43
C GLU A 36 -23.28 48.04 22.75
N HIS A 37 -23.28 47.16 21.74
CA HIS A 37 -23.14 45.71 21.91
C HIS A 37 -21.89 45.30 22.73
N SER A 38 -20.74 45.94 22.55
CA SER A 38 -19.54 45.69 23.38
C SER A 38 -19.72 46.02 24.87
N ARG A 39 -20.56 47.00 25.19
CA ARG A 39 -20.88 47.34 26.60
C ARG A 39 -21.82 46.30 27.20
N TRP A 40 -22.80 45.82 26.44
CA TRP A 40 -23.70 44.74 26.86
C TRP A 40 -22.99 43.40 27.00
N GLY A 41 -22.05 43.07 26.09
CA GLY A 41 -21.20 41.89 26.18
C GLY A 41 -20.43 41.82 27.49
N ARG A 42 -19.78 42.93 27.90
CA ARG A 42 -19.05 42.98 29.18
C ARG A 42 -19.97 42.81 30.39
N LEU A 43 -21.19 43.33 30.31
CA LEU A 43 -22.18 43.16 31.36
C LEU A 43 -22.64 41.69 31.47
N CYS A 44 -22.81 41.00 30.34
CA CYS A 44 -23.10 39.57 30.29
C CYS A 44 -21.95 38.73 30.88
N GLU A 45 -20.69 39.06 30.58
CA GLU A 45 -19.53 38.39 31.20
C GLU A 45 -19.52 38.59 32.72
N ALA A 46 -19.72 39.83 33.20
CA ALA A 46 -19.79 40.12 34.63
C ALA A 46 -20.93 39.38 35.34
N ALA A 47 -21.99 39.04 34.62
CA ALA A 47 -23.12 38.25 35.09
C ALA A 47 -22.92 36.72 34.99
N GLY A 48 -21.80 36.26 34.42
CA GLY A 48 -21.53 34.83 34.18
C GLY A 48 -22.28 34.23 32.98
N GLU A 49 -22.86 35.07 32.12
CA GLU A 49 -23.64 34.66 30.95
C GLU A 49 -22.78 34.63 29.68
N ALA A 50 -21.80 33.72 29.63
CA ALA A 50 -20.82 33.63 28.53
C ALA A 50 -21.46 33.50 27.14
N GLY A 51 -22.57 32.74 27.01
CA GLY A 51 -23.27 32.58 25.73
C GLY A 51 -23.92 33.86 25.20
N LEU A 52 -24.42 34.72 26.10
CA LEU A 52 -24.97 36.02 25.74
C LEU A 52 -23.84 37.01 25.44
N ALA A 53 -22.75 36.96 26.20
CA ALA A 53 -21.56 37.77 25.92
C ALA A 53 -21.01 37.51 24.52
N LEU A 54 -20.83 36.23 24.14
CA LEU A 54 -20.41 35.83 22.79
C LEU A 54 -21.31 36.42 21.71
N THR A 55 -22.64 36.34 21.90
CA THR A 55 -23.61 36.87 20.94
C THR A 55 -23.49 38.38 20.79
N GLU A 56 -23.42 39.10 21.91
CA GLU A 56 -23.30 40.57 21.89
C GLU A 56 -21.98 41.00 21.25
N TYR A 57 -20.85 40.37 21.55
CA TYR A 57 -19.60 40.73 20.88
C TYR A 57 -19.60 40.42 19.38
N GLN A 58 -20.29 39.37 18.93
CA GLN A 58 -20.47 39.12 17.50
C GLN A 58 -21.34 40.19 16.83
N LEU A 59 -22.38 40.68 17.52
CA LEU A 59 -23.19 41.80 17.04
C LEU A 59 -22.38 43.11 17.01
N ALA A 60 -21.49 43.32 17.98
CA ALA A 60 -20.55 44.43 17.95
C ALA A 60 -19.66 44.39 16.70
N LEU A 61 -19.11 43.22 16.34
CA LEU A 61 -18.31 43.06 15.12
C LEU A 61 -19.11 43.12 13.81
N ARG A 62 -20.42 42.89 13.87
CA ARG A 62 -21.33 43.12 12.73
C ARG A 62 -21.46 44.61 12.46
N ASP A 63 -21.60 45.40 13.53
CA ASP A 63 -21.82 46.85 13.44
C ASP A 63 -20.50 47.61 13.19
N ASP A 64 -19.42 47.20 13.85
CA ASP A 64 -18.06 47.70 13.67
C ASP A 64 -17.05 46.53 13.60
N PRO A 65 -16.61 46.12 12.39
CA PRO A 65 -15.68 45.02 12.22
C PRO A 65 -14.30 45.20 12.88
N GLU A 66 -13.94 46.42 13.27
CA GLU A 66 -12.66 46.78 13.90
C GLU A 66 -12.81 47.09 15.40
N ASP A 67 -13.97 46.81 16.02
CA ASP A 67 -14.18 47.00 17.45
C ASP A 67 -13.19 46.15 18.27
N VAL A 68 -12.14 46.83 18.74
CA VAL A 68 -11.04 46.25 19.52
C VAL A 68 -11.54 45.60 20.83
N VAL A 69 -12.57 46.16 21.47
CA VAL A 69 -13.13 45.60 22.69
C VAL A 69 -13.81 44.26 22.38
N ALA A 70 -14.61 44.19 21.33
CA ALA A 70 -15.24 42.95 20.92
C ALA A 70 -14.22 41.89 20.46
N LEU A 71 -13.21 42.29 19.67
CA LEU A 71 -12.17 41.39 19.18
C LEU A 71 -11.35 40.77 20.33
N SER A 72 -10.88 41.59 21.27
CA SER A 72 -10.13 41.12 22.45
C SER A 72 -10.96 40.18 23.32
N ARG A 73 -12.21 40.54 23.61
CA ARG A 73 -13.10 39.72 24.46
C ARG A 73 -13.50 38.41 23.79
N LEU A 74 -13.76 38.41 22.49
CA LEU A 74 -14.01 37.18 21.73
C LEU A 74 -12.79 36.28 21.69
N ALA A 75 -11.58 36.82 21.55
CA ALA A 75 -10.36 36.03 21.59
C ALA A 75 -10.25 35.26 22.92
N THR A 76 -10.42 35.94 24.06
CA THR A 76 -10.42 35.31 25.39
C THR A 76 -11.54 34.28 25.56
N LEU A 77 -12.79 34.64 25.19
CA LEU A 77 -13.91 33.72 25.34
C LEU A 77 -13.74 32.47 24.47
N TYR A 78 -13.25 32.60 23.23
CA TYR A 78 -12.98 31.43 22.40
C TYR A 78 -11.85 30.56 22.94
N GLU A 79 -10.81 31.17 23.51
CA GLU A 79 -9.73 30.45 24.17
C GLU A 79 -10.25 29.64 25.37
N GLU A 80 -11.03 30.25 26.26
CA GLU A 80 -11.63 29.57 27.43
C GLU A 80 -12.55 28.41 27.04
N HIS A 81 -13.23 28.51 25.89
CA HIS A 81 -14.08 27.46 25.34
C HIS A 81 -13.31 26.41 24.52
N GLY A 82 -11.99 26.56 24.35
CA GLY A 82 -11.13 25.65 23.60
C GLY A 82 -11.19 25.80 22.07
N ASP A 83 -11.82 26.85 21.56
CA ASP A 83 -11.94 27.19 20.13
C ASP A 83 -10.71 28.00 19.66
N ALA A 84 -9.51 27.40 19.76
CA ALA A 84 -8.23 28.08 19.51
C ALA A 84 -8.11 28.78 18.15
N ASP A 85 -8.64 28.18 17.07
CA ASP A 85 -8.56 28.78 15.72
C ASP A 85 -9.36 30.10 15.63
N LYS A 86 -10.54 30.17 16.28
CA LYS A 86 -11.34 31.41 16.32
C LYS A 86 -10.73 32.44 17.25
N ALA A 87 -10.13 32.00 18.35
CA ALA A 87 -9.39 32.87 19.25
C ALA A 87 -8.22 33.56 18.51
N ILE A 88 -7.46 32.80 17.73
CA ILE A 88 -6.36 33.32 16.89
C ILE A 88 -6.90 34.29 15.84
N GLU A 89 -8.00 33.94 15.14
CA GLU A 89 -8.60 34.84 14.15
C GLU A 89 -9.00 36.19 14.76
N CYS A 90 -9.64 36.18 15.93
CA CYS A 90 -10.02 37.41 16.65
C CYS A 90 -8.79 38.21 17.09
N ALA A 91 -7.76 37.54 17.61
CA ALA A 91 -6.51 38.18 18.04
C ALA A 91 -5.70 38.76 16.87
N GLU A 92 -5.64 38.09 15.71
CA GLU A 92 -5.00 38.62 14.50
C GLU A 92 -5.71 39.88 14.00
N ARG A 93 -7.05 39.86 14.01
CA ARG A 93 -7.87 41.04 13.67
C ARG A 93 -7.66 42.18 14.66
N TRP A 94 -7.55 41.88 15.96
CA TRP A 94 -7.26 42.87 17.00
C TRP A 94 -5.90 43.54 16.75
N VAL A 95 -4.84 42.76 16.53
CA VAL A 95 -3.49 43.27 16.22
C VAL A 95 -3.49 44.11 14.94
N LYS A 96 -4.30 43.75 13.96
CA LYS A 96 -4.45 44.53 12.72
C LYS A 96 -5.19 45.85 12.94
N ALA A 97 -6.21 45.87 13.77
CA ALA A 97 -6.98 47.07 14.11
C ALA A 97 -6.17 48.05 14.99
N ALA A 98 -5.26 47.53 15.82
CA ALA A 98 -4.35 48.32 16.65
C ALA A 98 -2.87 47.91 16.48
N PRO A 99 -2.21 48.25 15.34
CA PRO A 99 -0.82 47.91 15.10
C PRO A 99 0.10 48.68 16.06
N GLY A 100 0.64 47.99 17.07
CA GLY A 100 1.48 48.58 18.12
C GLY A 100 0.89 48.48 19.53
N ASP A 101 -0.33 47.94 19.67
CA ASP A 101 -0.85 47.51 20.97
C ASP A 101 -0.09 46.27 21.46
N GLY A 102 0.74 46.46 22.49
CA GLY A 102 1.54 45.40 23.10
C GLY A 102 0.70 44.32 23.78
N GLU A 103 -0.49 44.66 24.27
CA GLU A 103 -1.43 43.70 24.85
C GLU A 103 -2.03 42.80 23.76
N ALA A 104 -2.47 43.42 22.65
CA ALA A 104 -2.98 42.69 21.48
C ALA A 104 -1.94 41.72 20.92
N MET A 105 -0.70 42.20 20.75
CA MET A 105 0.39 41.40 20.24
C MET A 105 0.77 40.29 21.21
N GLY A 106 0.86 40.61 22.51
CA GLY A 106 1.16 39.63 23.55
C GLY A 106 0.13 38.51 23.56
N GLY A 107 -1.16 38.85 23.59
CA GLY A 107 -2.25 37.87 23.57
C GLY A 107 -2.22 36.97 22.32
N LEU A 108 -1.98 37.53 21.13
CA LEU A 108 -1.84 36.73 19.91
C LEU A 108 -0.63 35.79 19.98
N LEU A 109 0.53 36.27 20.42
CA LEU A 109 1.74 35.47 20.45
C LEU A 109 1.69 34.39 21.53
N GLU A 110 1.15 34.69 22.71
CA GLU A 110 0.92 33.67 23.75
C GLU A 110 -0.01 32.59 23.23
N LEU A 111 -1.13 32.97 22.61
CA LEU A 111 -2.05 32.02 22.02
C LEU A 111 -1.39 31.18 20.92
N LEU A 112 -0.53 31.77 20.08
CA LEU A 112 0.23 31.04 19.05
C LEU A 112 1.28 30.09 19.66
N LEU A 113 1.94 30.50 20.74
CA LEU A 113 2.94 29.67 21.43
C LEU A 113 2.30 28.51 22.18
N ASP A 114 1.22 28.80 22.90
CA ASP A 114 0.43 27.78 23.57
C ASP A 114 -0.09 26.81 22.51
N THR A 115 -0.56 27.31 21.36
CA THR A 115 -1.04 26.50 20.22
C THR A 115 0.02 25.85 19.33
N ASP A 116 1.28 25.83 19.76
CA ASP A 116 2.42 25.26 19.03
C ASP A 116 2.49 25.74 17.55
N ARG A 117 1.97 26.93 17.27
CA ARG A 117 1.96 27.60 15.94
C ARG A 117 3.19 28.49 15.80
N PHE A 118 4.37 27.95 16.09
CA PHE A 118 5.63 28.71 16.16
C PHE A 118 5.99 29.41 14.86
N GLU A 119 5.76 28.77 13.71
CA GLU A 119 6.00 29.41 12.40
C GLU A 119 5.16 30.67 12.21
N ARG A 120 3.87 30.58 12.57
CA ARG A 120 2.98 31.73 12.46
C ARG A 120 3.42 32.85 13.42
N ALA A 121 3.86 32.50 14.63
CA ALA A 121 4.42 33.47 15.58
C ALA A 121 5.69 34.14 15.01
N ARG A 122 6.58 33.37 14.37
CA ARG A 122 7.78 33.91 13.69
C ARG A 122 7.42 34.85 12.54
N GLU A 123 6.44 34.47 11.72
CA GLU A 123 5.94 35.32 10.62
C GLU A 123 5.38 36.65 11.13
N ILE A 124 4.53 36.62 12.16
CA ILE A 124 3.91 37.81 12.74
C ILE A 124 4.97 38.74 13.32
N ILE A 125 5.93 38.21 14.06
CA ILE A 125 7.05 38.98 14.64
C ILE A 125 7.98 39.54 13.56
N ALA A 126 8.25 38.80 12.49
CA ALA A 126 9.09 39.27 11.38
C ALA A 126 8.36 40.30 10.48
N GLY A 127 7.03 40.26 10.47
CA GLY A 127 6.14 41.05 9.64
C GLY A 127 6.01 42.53 10.04
N PRO A 128 5.14 43.28 9.34
CA PRO A 128 4.92 44.71 9.58
C PRO A 128 4.42 45.02 11.00
N THR A 129 3.54 44.19 11.55
CA THR A 129 2.97 44.32 12.89
C THR A 129 4.01 44.05 13.98
N GLY A 130 4.84 43.01 13.83
CA GLY A 130 5.97 42.79 14.75
C GLY A 130 7.07 43.86 14.65
N LYS A 131 7.29 44.44 13.47
CA LYS A 131 8.18 45.60 13.28
C LYS A 131 7.66 46.89 13.94
N ALA A 132 6.37 46.97 14.27
CA ALA A 132 5.78 48.11 14.96
C ALA A 132 5.99 48.06 16.49
N LEU A 133 6.43 46.92 17.03
CA LEU A 133 6.79 46.78 18.45
C LEU A 133 8.11 47.48 18.76
N ASP A 134 8.32 47.81 20.03
CA ASP A 134 9.63 48.22 20.52
C ASP A 134 10.69 47.13 20.21
N PRO A 135 11.91 47.49 19.77
CA PRO A 135 12.96 46.52 19.47
C PRO A 135 13.29 45.58 20.63
N GLY A 136 13.20 46.04 21.87
CA GLY A 136 13.43 45.25 23.08
C GLY A 136 12.33 44.21 23.28
N ASP A 137 11.07 44.62 23.19
CA ASP A 137 9.91 43.73 23.32
C ASP A 137 9.88 42.70 22.19
N ARG A 138 10.19 43.13 20.97
CA ARG A 138 10.33 42.23 19.83
C ARG A 138 11.42 41.19 20.07
N ALA A 139 12.61 41.60 20.51
CA ALA A 139 13.71 40.68 20.79
C ALA A 139 13.36 39.69 21.92
N ALA A 140 12.62 40.13 22.93
CA ALA A 140 12.11 39.28 24.00
C ALA A 140 11.12 38.23 23.47
N TRP A 141 10.18 38.61 22.61
CA TRP A 141 9.26 37.69 21.94
C TRP A 141 9.98 36.71 21.04
N GLU A 142 10.93 37.17 20.22
CA GLU A 142 11.77 36.29 19.39
C GLU A 142 12.51 35.24 20.24
N ALA A 143 13.06 35.63 21.40
CA ALA A 143 13.73 34.71 22.32
C ALA A 143 12.75 33.70 22.94
N ARG A 144 11.56 34.16 23.34
CA ARG A 144 10.51 33.31 23.94
C ARG A 144 9.96 32.32 22.91
N ILE A 145 9.73 32.73 21.66
CA ILE A 145 9.33 31.85 20.56
C ILE A 145 10.39 30.78 20.31
N ARG A 146 11.68 31.16 20.24
CA ARG A 146 12.78 30.21 20.09
C ARG A 146 12.83 29.20 21.25
N ALA A 147 12.70 29.66 22.48
CA ALA A 147 12.73 28.80 23.66
C ALA A 147 11.53 27.84 23.73
N ALA A 148 10.32 28.33 23.42
CA ALA A 148 9.10 27.53 23.40
C ALA A 148 9.14 26.46 22.30
N ALA A 149 9.58 26.81 21.09
CA ALA A 149 9.80 25.87 20.00
C ALA A 149 10.80 24.77 20.38
N LYS A 150 11.95 25.15 20.96
CA LYS A 150 12.98 24.22 21.46
C LYS A 150 12.43 23.27 22.53
N ALA A 151 11.67 23.80 23.49
CA ALA A 151 11.04 23.00 24.54
C ALA A 151 9.97 22.03 23.99
N ALA A 152 9.24 22.41 22.93
CA ALA A 152 8.26 21.57 22.24
C ALA A 152 8.89 20.50 21.31
N GLY A 153 10.22 20.35 21.36
CA GLY A 153 10.95 19.43 20.51
C GLY A 153 10.89 19.81 19.02
N GLU A 154 10.65 21.08 18.70
CA GLU A 154 11.20 21.61 17.45
C GLU A 154 12.71 21.71 17.67
N ALA A 155 13.44 20.70 17.19
CA ALA A 155 14.88 20.84 17.00
C ALA A 155 15.12 22.20 16.32
N GLU A 156 16.03 23.00 16.88
CA GLU A 156 16.41 24.32 16.39
C GLU A 156 16.30 24.37 14.87
N GLU A 157 15.53 25.32 14.34
CA GLU A 157 15.67 25.75 12.97
C GLU A 157 17.08 26.31 12.80
N ASP A 158 18.05 25.43 12.59
CA ASP A 158 19.07 25.70 11.60
C ASP A 158 18.33 25.84 10.27
N ALA A 159 18.00 27.10 9.99
CA ALA A 159 17.52 27.66 8.73
C ALA A 159 17.45 26.64 7.60
N ASP A 160 16.34 25.88 7.49
CA ASP A 160 16.12 24.79 6.51
C ASP A 160 17.40 24.42 5.78
N VAL A 161 18.45 23.95 6.50
CA VAL A 161 19.76 23.80 5.87
C VAL A 161 19.48 22.74 4.83
N PRO A 162 19.45 23.10 3.53
CA PRO A 162 19.11 22.12 2.54
C PRO A 162 20.15 21.03 2.75
N PRO A 163 19.74 19.76 2.87
CA PRO A 163 20.73 18.70 2.96
C PRO A 163 21.71 18.96 1.83
N GLY A 164 23.00 19.09 2.17
CA GLY A 164 23.97 19.68 1.25
C GLY A 164 23.80 19.08 -0.14
N LEU A 165 23.71 19.89 -1.19
CA LEU A 165 23.18 19.48 -2.51
C LEU A 165 23.57 18.05 -2.89
N PRO A 166 22.60 17.18 -3.26
CA PRO A 166 22.91 15.77 -3.53
C PRO A 166 23.90 15.66 -4.68
N THR A 167 24.96 14.88 -4.47
CA THR A 167 25.87 14.52 -5.56
C THR A 167 25.19 13.54 -6.51
N ASP A 168 25.75 13.36 -7.71
CA ASP A 168 25.24 12.38 -8.67
C ASP A 168 25.22 10.96 -8.10
N ALA A 169 26.23 10.62 -7.29
CA ALA A 169 26.29 9.35 -6.58
C ALA A 169 25.15 9.18 -5.57
N ASP A 170 24.76 10.27 -4.89
CA ASP A 170 23.65 10.26 -3.92
C ASP A 170 22.31 10.05 -4.61
N VAL A 171 22.10 10.72 -5.75
CA VAL A 171 20.88 10.55 -6.53
C VAL A 171 20.78 9.11 -7.06
N VAL A 172 21.87 8.53 -7.55
CA VAL A 172 21.89 7.13 -8.02
C VAL A 172 21.68 6.15 -6.86
N ARG A 173 22.32 6.38 -5.71
CA ARG A 173 22.13 5.57 -4.50
C ARG A 173 20.67 5.61 -4.05
N PHE A 174 20.07 6.79 -3.98
CA PHE A 174 18.65 6.96 -3.64
C PHE A 174 17.75 6.23 -4.64
N HIS A 175 17.99 6.42 -5.94
CA HIS A 175 17.23 5.75 -7.00
C HIS A 175 17.26 4.22 -6.89
N HIS A 176 18.43 3.64 -6.58
CA HIS A 176 18.57 2.19 -6.37
C HIS A 176 17.92 1.68 -5.08
N LEU A 177 18.07 2.39 -3.96
CA LEU A 177 17.49 1.99 -2.69
C LEU A 177 15.95 1.99 -2.76
N PHE A 178 15.38 3.00 -3.41
CA PHE A 178 13.93 3.22 -3.48
C PHE A 178 13.33 2.77 -4.81
N SER A 179 13.93 1.79 -5.49
CA SER A 179 13.38 1.23 -6.72
C SER A 179 12.10 0.44 -6.45
N GLY A 180 11.06 0.69 -7.22
CA GLY A 180 9.82 -0.09 -7.20
C GLY A 180 9.49 -0.63 -8.59
N ARG A 181 8.20 -0.69 -8.91
CA ARG A 181 7.67 -1.10 -10.21
C ARG A 181 8.29 -0.31 -11.36
N GLU A 182 8.87 -1.02 -12.31
CA GLU A 182 9.80 -0.49 -13.31
C GLU A 182 9.15 0.45 -14.34
N ASN A 183 7.82 0.43 -14.47
CA ASN A 183 7.10 1.15 -15.51
C ASN A 183 6.19 2.26 -14.99
N VAL A 184 6.22 2.55 -13.69
CA VAL A 184 5.33 3.55 -13.09
C VAL A 184 5.86 4.06 -11.74
N TYR A 185 5.86 5.38 -11.59
CA TYR A 185 5.97 6.06 -10.30
C TYR A 185 4.77 7.00 -10.12
N ALA A 186 4.67 7.72 -9.01
CA ALA A 186 3.63 8.73 -8.82
C ALA A 186 4.23 10.08 -8.45
N ARG A 187 3.56 11.17 -8.85
CA ARG A 187 3.88 12.54 -8.42
C ARG A 187 2.79 13.07 -7.49
N GLN A 188 3.20 13.62 -6.36
CA GLN A 188 2.30 14.29 -5.44
C GLN A 188 1.88 15.66 -5.99
N TRP A 189 0.61 16.00 -5.82
CA TRP A 189 0.06 17.33 -6.08
C TRP A 189 -0.75 17.80 -4.86
N ALA A 190 -0.87 19.12 -4.71
CA ALA A 190 -1.74 19.76 -3.73
C ALA A 190 -2.40 20.98 -4.39
N ALA A 191 -3.66 21.22 -4.06
CA ALA A 191 -4.43 22.37 -4.49
C ALA A 191 -4.49 23.44 -3.38
N GLU A 192 -4.77 24.69 -3.74
CA GLU A 192 -4.83 25.83 -2.80
C GLU A 192 -5.88 25.64 -1.68
N GLY A 193 -6.91 24.83 -1.91
CA GLY A 193 -7.94 24.47 -0.91
C GLY A 193 -7.53 23.37 0.09
N GLY A 194 -6.26 22.93 0.11
CA GLY A 194 -5.75 21.91 1.03
C GLY A 194 -6.02 20.46 0.61
N GLU A 195 -6.73 20.25 -0.52
CA GLU A 195 -6.82 18.95 -1.18
C GLU A 195 -5.48 18.55 -1.79
N GLY A 196 -5.21 17.25 -1.88
CA GLY A 196 -3.98 16.76 -2.48
C GLY A 196 -4.05 15.27 -2.73
N GLY A 197 -3.16 14.79 -3.60
CA GLY A 197 -3.17 13.41 -4.04
C GLY A 197 -1.90 13.04 -4.78
N TYR A 198 -1.98 11.90 -5.48
CA TYR A 198 -0.89 11.38 -6.28
C TYR A 198 -1.38 11.02 -7.67
N THR A 199 -0.63 11.44 -8.68
CA THR A 199 -0.90 11.12 -10.08
C THR A 199 0.12 10.11 -10.58
N PRO A 200 -0.30 8.92 -11.04
CA PRO A 200 0.60 7.93 -11.62
C PRO A 200 1.24 8.48 -12.90
N VAL A 201 2.55 8.34 -13.02
CA VAL A 201 3.35 8.63 -14.21
C VAL A 201 3.78 7.30 -14.79
N ARG A 202 3.23 6.92 -15.96
CA ARG A 202 3.43 5.61 -16.59
C ARG A 202 4.75 5.52 -17.36
N GLU A 203 5.84 5.81 -16.67
CA GLU A 203 7.21 5.70 -17.13
C GLU A 203 8.11 5.23 -15.96
N PRO A 204 9.32 4.72 -16.22
CA PRO A 204 10.26 4.38 -15.15
C PRO A 204 10.62 5.59 -14.30
N LEU A 205 10.81 5.40 -12.99
CA LEU A 205 11.44 6.42 -12.16
C LEU A 205 12.86 6.67 -12.69
N THR A 206 13.15 7.88 -13.16
CA THR A 206 14.46 8.23 -13.70
C THR A 206 15.35 8.86 -12.63
N VAL A 207 16.67 8.82 -12.83
CA VAL A 207 17.64 9.56 -11.98
C VAL A 207 17.32 11.05 -11.96
N ALA A 208 16.85 11.63 -13.08
CA ALA A 208 16.42 13.02 -13.13
C ALA A 208 15.18 13.30 -12.27
N ALA A 209 14.19 12.41 -12.28
CA ALA A 209 13.02 12.52 -11.39
C ALA A 209 13.41 12.37 -9.91
N ALA A 210 14.32 11.45 -9.58
CA ALA A 210 14.88 11.30 -8.24
C ALA A 210 15.64 12.56 -7.79
N ARG A 211 16.46 13.18 -8.67
CA ARG A 211 17.12 14.45 -8.37
C ARG A 211 16.13 15.56 -8.08
N ASN A 212 15.13 15.73 -8.94
CA ASN A 212 14.08 16.74 -8.74
C ASN A 212 13.28 16.50 -7.46
N HIS A 213 13.16 15.25 -7.04
CA HIS A 213 12.56 14.91 -5.75
C HIS A 213 13.41 15.39 -4.57
N LEU A 214 14.70 15.04 -4.56
CA LEU A 214 15.63 15.41 -3.49
C LEU A 214 15.80 16.93 -3.39
N LEU A 215 15.84 17.63 -4.52
CA LEU A 215 15.88 19.10 -4.57
C LEU A 215 14.56 19.75 -4.11
N GLY A 216 13.46 18.99 -3.99
CA GLY A 216 12.16 19.52 -3.58
C GLY A 216 11.33 20.12 -4.73
N ASN A 217 11.76 19.98 -5.99
CA ASN A 217 11.05 20.45 -7.18
C ASN A 217 9.80 19.61 -7.48
N ILE A 218 9.85 18.31 -7.22
CA ILE A 218 8.68 17.40 -7.26
C ILE A 218 8.66 16.53 -5.98
N THR A 219 7.53 15.88 -5.70
CA THR A 219 7.49 14.83 -4.67
C THR A 219 7.00 13.55 -5.29
N VAL A 220 7.83 12.50 -5.20
CA VAL A 220 7.55 11.22 -5.85
C VAL A 220 7.16 10.16 -4.83
N GLY A 221 6.38 9.19 -5.29
CA GLY A 221 6.17 7.93 -4.61
C GLY A 221 6.34 6.77 -5.59
N VAL A 222 6.50 5.57 -5.06
CA VAL A 222 6.72 4.35 -5.84
C VAL A 222 5.75 3.25 -5.43
N TYR A 223 5.57 2.29 -6.32
CA TYR A 223 4.82 1.07 -6.07
C TYR A 223 5.83 -0.04 -5.77
N PRO A 224 5.98 -0.53 -4.52
CA PRO A 224 7.14 -1.35 -4.15
C PRO A 224 7.26 -2.67 -4.92
N VAL A 225 6.14 -3.29 -5.27
CA VAL A 225 6.11 -4.59 -5.97
C VAL A 225 6.45 -4.40 -7.44
N ARG A 226 7.56 -5.03 -7.85
CA ARG A 226 8.09 -5.04 -9.21
C ARG A 226 7.27 -5.92 -10.14
N LEU A 227 7.48 -5.78 -11.45
CA LEU A 227 6.70 -6.53 -12.46
C LEU A 227 6.92 -8.05 -12.37
N ASP A 228 8.04 -8.49 -11.82
CA ASP A 228 8.38 -9.89 -11.51
C ASP A 228 7.87 -10.37 -10.15
N ASN A 229 7.04 -9.56 -9.46
CA ASN A 229 6.52 -9.78 -8.11
C ASN A 229 7.58 -9.80 -7.00
N THR A 230 8.76 -9.25 -7.25
CA THR A 230 9.78 -9.04 -6.20
C THR A 230 9.69 -7.64 -5.60
N VAL A 231 10.41 -7.42 -4.49
CA VAL A 231 10.66 -6.09 -3.90
C VAL A 231 12.14 -5.93 -3.57
N THR A 232 12.64 -4.69 -3.59
CA THR A 232 14.02 -4.37 -3.16
C THR A 232 14.07 -3.72 -1.78
N PHE A 233 12.92 -3.39 -1.21
CA PHE A 233 12.78 -2.86 0.14
C PHE A 233 11.38 -3.18 0.69
N PHE A 234 11.21 -3.03 1.99
CA PHE A 234 9.90 -2.95 2.64
C PHE A 234 9.86 -1.78 3.63
N ALA A 235 8.66 -1.36 3.99
CA ALA A 235 8.48 -0.25 4.91
C ALA A 235 7.31 -0.47 5.88
N PHE A 236 7.49 -0.01 7.11
CA PHE A 236 6.40 0.19 8.07
C PHE A 236 6.00 1.65 8.06
N ASP A 237 4.72 1.92 7.92
CA ASP A 237 4.13 3.26 7.90
C ASP A 237 3.30 3.46 9.16
N ILE A 238 3.80 4.31 10.06
CA ILE A 238 3.18 4.63 11.34
C ILE A 238 2.48 5.98 11.19
N ASP A 239 1.17 5.94 11.17
CA ASP A 239 0.33 7.02 10.67
C ASP A 239 -0.68 7.45 11.74
N ILE A 240 -0.84 8.76 11.98
CA ILE A 240 -1.80 9.26 12.97
C ILE A 240 -3.22 9.06 12.43
N ARG A 241 -4.10 8.43 13.21
CA ARG A 241 -5.50 8.22 12.83
C ARG A 241 -6.23 9.55 12.67
N LYS A 242 -7.15 9.65 11.70
CA LYS A 242 -7.90 10.90 11.43
C LYS A 242 -8.60 11.49 12.65
N ARG A 243 -9.18 10.65 13.52
CA ARG A 243 -9.83 11.08 14.77
C ARG A 243 -8.83 11.68 15.77
N ALA A 244 -7.66 11.07 15.90
CA ALA A 244 -6.58 11.57 16.75
C ALA A 244 -6.02 12.89 16.19
N LEU A 245 -5.88 13.00 14.86
CA LEU A 245 -5.47 14.24 14.20
C LEU A 245 -6.47 15.37 14.40
N ALA A 246 -7.78 15.08 14.37
CA ALA A 246 -8.82 16.08 14.65
C ALA A 246 -8.75 16.59 16.10
N ARG A 247 -8.53 15.68 17.05
CA ARG A 247 -8.33 16.02 18.47
C ARG A 247 -7.06 16.83 18.71
N ALA A 248 -5.94 16.43 18.09
CA ALA A 248 -4.69 17.18 18.14
C ALA A 248 -4.80 18.61 17.59
N ARG A 249 -5.75 18.89 16.67
CA ARG A 249 -5.98 20.25 16.17
C ARG A 249 -6.66 21.14 17.21
N GLY A 250 -7.55 20.58 18.03
CA GLY A 250 -8.28 21.31 19.07
C GLY A 250 -7.63 21.27 20.46
N SER A 251 -6.55 20.49 20.64
CA SER A 251 -5.86 20.40 21.93
C SER A 251 -4.37 20.11 21.77
N LEU A 252 -3.56 20.92 22.43
CA LEU A 252 -2.10 20.92 22.35
C LEU A 252 -1.48 19.84 23.20
N ALA A 253 -2.05 19.62 24.38
CA ALA A 253 -1.71 18.46 25.19
C ALA A 253 -1.95 17.17 24.40
N GLU A 254 -3.03 17.09 23.62
CA GLU A 254 -3.25 15.95 22.73
C GLU A 254 -2.26 15.90 21.56
N ALA A 255 -1.95 17.04 20.93
CA ALA A 255 -0.95 17.10 19.87
C ALA A 255 0.43 16.62 20.32
N ARG A 256 0.90 17.11 21.48
CA ARG A 256 2.17 16.70 22.10
C ARG A 256 2.17 15.23 22.47
N ARG A 257 1.12 14.75 23.15
CA ARG A 257 0.97 13.33 23.49
C ARG A 257 1.03 12.42 22.27
N ILE A 258 0.33 12.79 21.18
CA ILE A 258 0.31 11.99 19.95
C ILE A 258 1.68 12.04 19.26
N LYS A 259 2.34 13.20 19.19
CA LYS A 259 3.68 13.35 18.61
C LYS A 259 4.71 12.51 19.37
N GLU A 260 4.64 12.53 20.70
CA GLU A 260 5.48 11.71 21.57
C GLU A 260 5.20 10.21 21.38
N ALA A 261 3.93 9.81 21.28
CA ALA A 261 3.56 8.43 20.98
C ALA A 261 4.11 7.96 19.63
N VAL A 262 4.03 8.77 18.57
CA VAL A 262 4.64 8.45 17.26
C VAL A 262 6.14 8.24 17.42
N ALA A 263 6.81 9.11 18.18
CA ALA A 263 8.24 9.03 18.39
C ALA A 263 8.63 7.72 19.11
N GLN A 264 8.03 7.47 20.27
CA GLN A 264 8.28 6.29 21.10
C GLN A 264 8.00 4.98 20.33
N GLU A 265 6.86 4.88 19.64
CA GLU A 265 6.50 3.68 18.88
C GLU A 265 7.46 3.44 17.71
N SER A 266 7.85 4.49 16.98
CA SER A 266 8.79 4.36 15.87
C SER A 266 10.18 3.89 16.32
N GLN A 267 10.68 4.41 17.44
CA GLN A 267 11.98 4.01 18.02
C GLN A 267 11.94 2.59 18.58
N ARG A 268 10.85 2.22 19.27
CA ARG A 268 10.65 0.86 19.76
C ARG A 268 10.65 -0.16 18.63
N MET A 269 9.91 0.11 17.55
CA MET A 269 9.88 -0.77 16.37
C MET A 269 11.25 -0.85 15.67
N GLN A 270 11.98 0.26 15.59
CA GLN A 270 13.35 0.27 15.05
C GLN A 270 14.28 -0.65 15.89
N ALA A 271 14.21 -0.56 17.22
CA ALA A 271 14.97 -1.41 18.13
C ALA A 271 14.60 -2.89 18.00
N GLU A 272 13.32 -3.22 17.85
CA GLU A 272 12.85 -4.60 17.62
C GLU A 272 13.37 -5.16 16.28
N LEU A 273 13.37 -4.37 15.21
CA LEU A 273 13.98 -4.76 13.94
C LEU A 273 15.48 -4.99 14.08
N ALA A 274 16.18 -4.10 14.79
CA ALA A 274 17.61 -4.27 15.08
C ALA A 274 17.91 -5.54 15.89
N GLY A 275 17.06 -5.87 16.87
CA GLY A 275 17.15 -7.13 17.64
C GLY A 275 16.94 -8.40 16.80
N LEU A 276 16.25 -8.29 15.66
CA LEU A 276 16.14 -9.36 14.66
C LEU A 276 17.31 -9.40 13.66
N GLY A 277 18.26 -8.44 13.76
CA GLY A 277 19.37 -8.29 12.83
C GLY A 277 19.03 -7.50 11.57
N LEU A 278 17.95 -6.71 11.59
CA LEU A 278 17.47 -5.94 10.45
C LEU A 278 17.72 -4.44 10.69
N SER A 279 18.58 -3.83 9.87
CA SER A 279 18.81 -2.38 9.92
C SER A 279 17.66 -1.64 9.25
N ALA A 280 17.00 -0.76 10.01
CA ALA A 280 15.90 0.07 9.53
C ALA A 280 16.25 1.56 9.56
N LEU A 281 16.00 2.25 8.46
CA LEU A 281 16.16 3.69 8.32
C LEU A 281 14.87 4.41 8.72
N LEU A 282 14.95 5.28 9.73
CA LEU A 282 13.79 6.02 10.25
C LEU A 282 13.62 7.36 9.51
N GLU A 283 12.38 7.68 9.12
CA GLU A 283 12.00 8.90 8.42
C GLU A 283 10.82 9.60 9.13
N ASP A 284 10.92 10.92 9.33
CA ASP A 284 9.75 11.79 9.47
C ASP A 284 9.16 12.10 8.09
N SER A 285 7.91 11.69 7.86
CA SER A 285 7.25 11.78 6.55
C SER A 285 7.06 13.20 6.02
N GLY A 286 7.21 14.23 6.87
CA GLY A 286 6.86 15.62 6.58
C GLY A 286 5.35 15.89 6.65
N TYR A 287 4.55 14.92 7.11
CA TYR A 287 3.11 15.08 7.30
C TYR A 287 2.58 14.52 8.62
N LYS A 288 2.00 13.31 8.65
CA LYS A 288 1.24 12.79 9.80
C LYS A 288 1.73 11.43 10.31
N GLY A 289 3.02 11.16 10.17
CA GLY A 289 3.57 9.86 10.51
C GLY A 289 5.06 9.73 10.29
N ARG A 290 5.58 8.54 10.59
CA ARG A 290 6.96 8.13 10.36
C ARG A 290 7.02 6.84 9.57
N HIS A 291 8.06 6.70 8.75
CA HIS A 291 8.33 5.45 8.04
C HIS A 291 9.60 4.78 8.56
N LEU A 292 9.60 3.46 8.63
CA LEU A 292 10.79 2.64 8.86
C LEU A 292 11.08 1.86 7.58
N TRP A 293 12.20 2.17 6.92
CA TRP A 293 12.60 1.55 5.65
C TRP A 293 13.65 0.48 5.88
N VAL A 294 13.46 -0.70 5.29
CA VAL A 294 14.47 -1.77 5.28
C VAL A 294 14.78 -2.14 3.83
N PHE A 295 16.05 -2.10 3.46
CA PHE A 295 16.51 -2.36 2.10
C PHE A 295 17.12 -3.75 1.99
N LEU A 296 16.88 -4.44 0.89
CA LEU A 296 17.37 -5.80 0.65
C LEU A 296 18.62 -5.77 -0.24
N GLU A 297 19.53 -6.72 -0.04
CA GLU A 297 20.74 -6.84 -0.87
C GLU A 297 20.41 -7.25 -2.32
N ALA A 298 19.41 -8.11 -2.47
CA ALA A 298 18.86 -8.58 -3.74
C ALA A 298 17.33 -8.51 -3.72
N PRO A 299 16.66 -8.45 -4.88
CA PRO A 299 15.21 -8.51 -4.94
C PRO A 299 14.68 -9.82 -4.34
N GLU A 300 13.68 -9.73 -3.47
CA GLU A 300 13.07 -10.89 -2.80
C GLU A 300 11.59 -10.99 -3.13
N ASP A 301 11.02 -12.20 -3.06
CA ASP A 301 9.61 -12.45 -3.33
C ASP A 301 8.71 -11.62 -2.40
N ALA A 302 7.77 -10.86 -2.97
CA ALA A 302 6.87 -10.00 -2.22
C ALA A 302 5.97 -10.78 -1.23
N ALA A 303 5.67 -12.05 -1.50
CA ALA A 303 4.94 -12.93 -0.58
C ALA A 303 5.76 -13.26 0.67
N VAL A 304 7.06 -13.52 0.53
CA VAL A 304 7.97 -13.79 1.65
C VAL A 304 8.08 -12.55 2.54
N VAL A 305 8.30 -11.39 1.93
CA VAL A 305 8.40 -10.12 2.66
C VAL A 305 7.07 -9.77 3.35
N ARG A 306 5.92 -10.08 2.75
CA ARG A 306 4.61 -9.96 3.40
C ARG A 306 4.41 -10.90 4.56
N GLN A 307 4.91 -12.14 4.47
CA GLN A 307 4.88 -13.07 5.59
C GLN A 307 5.68 -12.50 6.77
N PHE A 308 6.89 -11.97 6.51
CA PHE A 308 7.67 -11.27 7.52
C PHE A 308 6.87 -10.12 8.15
N GLY A 309 6.32 -9.21 7.34
CA GLY A 309 5.55 -8.07 7.84
C GLY A 309 4.36 -8.48 8.71
N ALA A 310 3.60 -9.50 8.30
CA ALA A 310 2.47 -10.03 9.06
C ALA A 310 2.91 -10.64 10.41
N LEU A 311 4.01 -11.38 10.44
CA LEU A 311 4.57 -11.93 11.68
C LEU A 311 5.07 -10.81 12.60
N PHE A 312 5.82 -9.85 12.06
CA PHE A 312 6.37 -8.74 12.83
C PHE A 312 5.27 -7.88 13.45
N MET A 313 4.25 -7.48 12.67
CA MET A 313 3.13 -6.68 13.16
C MET A 313 2.34 -7.38 14.28
N ARG A 314 2.24 -8.72 14.24
CA ARG A 314 1.62 -9.50 15.32
C ARG A 314 2.48 -9.55 16.57
N SER A 315 3.81 -9.66 16.41
CA SER A 315 4.76 -9.72 17.52
C SER A 315 5.11 -8.35 18.11
N CYS A 316 4.91 -7.28 17.36
CA CYS A 316 5.17 -5.90 17.77
C CYS A 316 3.97 -4.99 17.43
N PRO A 317 2.80 -5.18 18.08
CA PRO A 317 1.65 -4.31 17.89
C PRO A 317 1.93 -2.92 18.49
N LEU A 318 1.37 -1.87 17.90
CA LEU A 318 1.46 -0.52 18.48
C LEU A 318 0.75 -0.46 19.84
N GLY A 319 1.40 0.14 20.84
CA GLY A 319 0.79 0.38 22.15
C GLY A 319 -0.14 1.60 22.18
N ALA A 320 -0.02 2.50 21.20
CA ALA A 320 -0.78 3.74 21.14
C ALA A 320 -2.08 3.61 20.29
N PRO A 321 -3.27 3.78 20.88
CA PRO A 321 -4.56 3.68 20.18
C PRO A 321 -4.86 4.84 19.23
N ASP A 322 -4.01 5.87 19.21
CA ASP A 322 -4.12 7.00 18.30
C ASP A 322 -3.40 6.77 16.96
N LEU A 323 -2.62 5.69 16.86
CA LEU A 323 -1.73 5.40 15.74
C LEU A 323 -2.15 4.16 14.97
N GLN A 324 -1.99 4.21 13.65
CA GLN A 324 -2.22 3.11 12.74
C GLN A 324 -0.89 2.64 12.16
N LEU A 325 -0.70 1.32 12.09
CA LEU A 325 0.46 0.72 11.45
C LEU A 325 0.05 0.07 10.14
N GLU A 326 0.72 0.42 9.05
CA GLU A 326 0.63 -0.27 7.77
C GLU A 326 1.99 -0.85 7.38
N PHE A 327 1.96 -1.90 6.54
CA PHE A 327 3.16 -2.53 6.01
C PHE A 327 3.15 -2.51 4.48
N PHE A 328 4.29 -2.17 3.89
CA PHE A 328 4.51 -2.16 2.44
C PHE A 328 5.62 -3.15 2.08
N PRO A 329 5.41 -4.06 1.12
CA PRO A 329 4.26 -4.14 0.21
C PRO A 329 2.98 -4.70 0.84
N LYS A 330 1.81 -4.15 0.46
CA LYS A 330 0.50 -4.68 0.89
C LYS A 330 0.04 -5.90 0.08
N GLN A 331 0.52 -6.06 -1.15
CA GLN A 331 0.17 -7.15 -2.07
C GLN A 331 1.40 -8.01 -2.42
N ALA A 332 1.19 -9.32 -2.62
CA ALA A 332 2.25 -10.26 -3.00
C ALA A 332 2.53 -10.31 -4.51
N SER A 333 1.68 -9.68 -5.32
CA SER A 333 1.83 -9.61 -6.76
C SER A 333 1.25 -8.31 -7.31
N THR A 334 1.63 -7.94 -8.53
CA THR A 334 1.16 -6.68 -9.14
C THR A 334 -0.34 -6.68 -9.49
N GLY A 335 -1.00 -7.84 -9.55
CA GLY A 335 -2.45 -7.96 -9.76
C GLY A 335 -2.97 -7.24 -11.02
N SER A 336 -4.25 -6.87 -11.02
CA SER A 336 -4.90 -6.10 -12.11
C SER A 336 -4.71 -4.58 -12.01
N GLY A 337 -4.09 -4.09 -10.92
CA GLY A 337 -3.91 -2.66 -10.62
C GLY A 337 -2.47 -2.18 -10.73
N ILE A 338 -2.23 -0.92 -10.37
CA ILE A 338 -0.88 -0.34 -10.30
C ILE A 338 -0.14 -0.81 -9.03
N GLY A 339 -0.91 -1.16 -7.98
CA GLY A 339 -0.42 -1.57 -6.67
C GLY A 339 -0.61 -0.47 -5.63
N ASN A 340 -0.19 -0.72 -4.39
CA ASN A 340 -0.19 0.28 -3.33
C ASN A 340 1.03 1.21 -3.42
N LEU A 341 0.77 2.51 -3.28
CA LEU A 341 1.74 3.58 -3.40
C LEU A 341 2.33 3.94 -2.03
N ILE A 342 3.63 4.18 -1.97
CA ILE A 342 4.31 4.79 -0.82
C ILE A 342 5.11 6.02 -1.27
N LYS A 343 5.08 7.11 -0.50
CA LYS A 343 5.85 8.34 -0.76
C LYS A 343 7.32 8.10 -0.42
N LEU A 344 8.24 8.59 -1.25
CA LEU A 344 9.67 8.51 -0.94
C LEU A 344 10.12 9.56 0.10
N PRO A 345 11.23 9.29 0.83
CA PRO A 345 11.76 10.20 1.83
C PRO A 345 12.54 11.37 1.20
N LEU A 346 12.89 12.37 2.02
CA LEU A 346 13.71 13.54 1.69
C LEU A 346 13.07 14.59 0.75
N GLY A 347 11.96 14.30 0.09
CA GLY A 347 11.20 15.31 -0.66
C GLY A 347 10.40 16.29 0.22
N ILE A 348 9.85 17.32 -0.41
CA ILE A 348 8.98 18.33 0.24
C ILE A 348 7.51 17.90 0.12
N HIS A 349 6.85 17.61 1.23
CA HIS A 349 5.46 17.17 1.19
C HIS A 349 4.52 18.30 0.71
N ARG A 350 3.84 18.09 -0.42
CA ARG A 350 3.17 19.17 -1.19
C ARG A 350 2.05 19.88 -0.46
N ARG A 351 1.38 19.21 0.48
CA ARG A 351 0.32 19.84 1.27
C ARG A 351 0.83 20.63 2.46
N THR A 352 1.93 20.19 3.08
CA THR A 352 2.44 20.82 4.32
C THR A 352 3.59 21.77 4.08
N GLY A 353 4.24 21.71 2.91
CA GLY A 353 5.48 22.45 2.65
C GLY A 353 6.68 21.92 3.43
N ARG A 354 6.49 20.95 4.34
CA ARG A 354 7.57 20.42 5.19
C ARG A 354 8.39 19.38 4.44
N ARG A 355 9.71 19.49 4.55
CA ARG A 355 10.65 18.49 4.07
C ARG A 355 10.60 17.24 4.94
N SER A 356 10.54 16.07 4.30
CA SER A 356 10.75 14.78 4.95
C SER A 356 12.21 14.68 5.42
N ARG A 357 12.43 14.20 6.64
CA ARG A 357 13.76 14.16 7.28
C ARG A 357 14.10 12.73 7.70
N LEU A 358 15.32 12.28 7.42
CA LEU A 358 15.84 11.07 8.04
C LEU A 358 16.18 11.37 9.50
N LEU A 359 15.93 10.41 10.38
CA LEU A 359 16.15 10.54 11.82
C LEU A 359 17.23 9.57 12.29
N GLN A 360 18.00 10.00 13.28
CA GLN A 360 18.89 9.17 14.06
C GLN A 360 18.08 8.29 15.04
N GLU A 361 18.74 7.33 15.69
CA GLU A 361 18.10 6.42 16.66
C GLU A 361 17.47 7.17 17.84
N ASP A 362 18.07 8.29 18.26
CA ASP A 362 17.53 9.18 19.29
C ASP A 362 16.34 10.03 18.82
N GLY A 363 15.95 9.91 17.55
CA GLY A 363 14.82 10.62 16.95
C GLY A 363 15.15 12.04 16.45
N THR A 364 16.40 12.49 16.59
CA THR A 364 16.85 13.77 16.05
C THR A 364 17.07 13.71 14.54
N PRO A 365 16.85 14.79 13.77
CA PRO A 365 17.14 14.80 12.34
C PRO A 365 18.62 14.56 12.02
N CYS A 366 18.90 13.75 11.00
CA CYS A 366 20.26 13.57 10.47
C CYS A 366 20.76 14.86 9.82
N ALA A 367 21.93 15.35 10.23
CA ALA A 367 22.55 16.55 9.66
C ALA A 367 22.93 16.39 8.17
N ASP A 368 23.47 15.23 7.78
CA ASP A 368 23.71 14.86 6.38
C ASP A 368 22.97 13.55 6.05
N PRO A 369 21.75 13.63 5.49
CA PRO A 369 20.98 12.44 5.15
C PRO A 369 21.61 11.62 4.02
N TYR A 370 22.45 12.21 3.17
CA TYR A 370 23.09 11.49 2.06
C TYR A 370 24.20 10.58 2.56
N THR A 371 24.98 11.02 3.55
CA THR A 371 25.90 10.12 4.26
C THR A 371 25.15 8.95 4.88
N THR A 372 24.02 9.21 5.54
CA THR A 372 23.17 8.15 6.12
C THR A 372 22.72 7.15 5.05
N LEU A 373 22.24 7.60 3.88
CA LEU A 373 21.83 6.71 2.78
C LEU A 373 22.99 5.89 2.18
N ARG A 374 24.20 6.45 2.12
CA ARG A 374 25.39 5.73 1.65
C ARG A 374 25.79 4.62 2.62
N GLN A 375 25.69 4.89 3.92
CA GLN A 375 26.05 3.97 5.00
C GLN A 375 24.94 2.98 5.34
N GLN A 376 23.70 3.23 4.91
CA GLN A 376 22.56 2.37 5.18
C GLN A 376 22.86 0.92 4.75
N ALA A 377 22.84 0.03 5.74
CA ALA A 377 23.03 -1.40 5.54
C ALA A 377 21.82 -2.00 4.80
N ARG A 378 22.11 -2.98 3.95
CA ARG A 378 21.11 -3.78 3.26
C ARG A 378 21.05 -5.15 3.93
N VAL A 379 19.86 -5.71 4.01
CA VAL A 379 19.54 -6.98 4.64
C VAL A 379 19.73 -8.09 3.62
N SER A 380 20.52 -9.11 3.98
CA SER A 380 20.67 -10.31 3.17
C SER A 380 19.44 -11.22 3.27
N ARG A 381 19.28 -12.12 2.31
CA ARG A 381 18.20 -13.10 2.32
C ARG A 381 18.25 -13.97 3.57
N GLU A 382 19.44 -14.39 3.98
CA GLU A 382 19.67 -15.23 5.15
C GLU A 382 19.22 -14.51 6.43
N ALA A 383 19.54 -13.22 6.57
CA ALA A 383 19.11 -12.42 7.72
C ALA A 383 17.58 -12.26 7.78
N LEU A 384 16.93 -12.01 6.64
CA LEU A 384 15.47 -11.93 6.56
C LEU A 384 14.80 -13.24 6.96
N TYR A 385 15.27 -14.37 6.42
CA TYR A 385 14.71 -15.68 6.72
C TYR A 385 14.98 -16.10 8.18
N ALA A 386 16.16 -15.78 8.73
CA ALA A 386 16.45 -15.97 10.14
C ALA A 386 15.49 -15.16 11.04
N ALA A 387 15.19 -13.91 10.66
CA ALA A 387 14.21 -13.09 11.37
C ALA A 387 12.80 -13.71 11.31
N ILE A 388 12.35 -14.21 10.15
CA ILE A 388 11.07 -14.94 10.01
C ILE A 388 11.03 -16.16 10.93
N SER A 389 12.09 -16.97 10.93
CA SER A 389 12.18 -18.17 11.77
C SER A 389 12.13 -17.84 13.27
N ARG A 390 12.84 -16.80 13.71
CA ARG A 390 12.78 -16.31 15.10
C ARG A 390 11.37 -15.85 15.49
N LEU A 391 10.71 -15.10 14.61
CA LEU A 391 9.34 -14.64 14.85
C LEU A 391 8.33 -15.79 14.92
N LYS A 392 8.48 -16.82 14.08
CA LYS A 392 7.67 -18.05 14.15
C LYS A 392 7.90 -18.79 15.47
N ALA A 393 9.15 -18.96 15.90
CA ALA A 393 9.47 -19.61 17.17
C ALA A 393 8.82 -18.90 18.37
N ARG A 394 8.90 -17.56 18.42
CA ARG A 394 8.22 -16.75 19.45
C ARG A 394 6.70 -16.96 19.50
N GLN A 395 6.07 -17.33 18.39
CA GLN A 395 4.62 -17.59 18.35
C GLN A 395 4.28 -18.98 18.87
N VAL A 396 5.12 -19.99 18.62
CA VAL A 396 4.96 -21.34 19.16
C VAL A 396 5.10 -21.33 20.69
N GLU A 397 5.98 -20.49 21.23
CA GLU A 397 6.16 -20.33 22.69
C GLU A 397 5.04 -19.51 23.36
N ALA A 398 4.30 -18.69 22.60
CA ALA A 398 3.23 -17.83 23.10
C ALA A 398 1.83 -18.47 23.02
N GLU A 399 1.67 -19.58 22.30
CA GLU A 399 0.42 -20.35 22.30
C GLU A 399 0.36 -21.25 23.55
N PRO A 400 -0.64 -21.09 24.44
CA PRO A 400 -0.87 -22.08 25.48
C PRO A 400 -1.21 -23.42 24.82
N ALA A 401 -0.64 -24.51 25.36
CA ALA A 401 -0.88 -25.86 24.86
C ALA A 401 -2.38 -26.11 24.65
N PRO A 402 -2.79 -26.68 23.51
CA PRO A 402 -4.20 -26.95 23.25
C PRO A 402 -4.76 -27.86 24.35
N PRO A 403 -5.95 -27.57 24.91
CA PRO A 403 -6.60 -28.49 25.82
C PRO A 403 -6.88 -29.80 25.11
N ALA A 404 -6.77 -30.91 25.85
CA ALA A 404 -7.07 -32.25 25.36
C ALA A 404 -8.46 -32.29 24.72
N PRO A 405 -8.66 -33.05 23.62
CA PRO A 405 -9.92 -33.09 22.92
C PRO A 405 -11.02 -33.66 23.84
N GLU A 406 -12.03 -32.84 24.14
CA GLU A 406 -13.28 -33.29 24.75
C GLU A 406 -14.20 -33.94 23.70
N PRO A 407 -15.01 -34.93 24.09
CA PRO A 407 -15.87 -35.68 23.17
C PRO A 407 -16.99 -34.80 22.62
N ALA A 408 -17.26 -34.94 21.32
CA ALA A 408 -18.29 -34.19 20.62
C ALA A 408 -19.70 -34.51 21.14
N PRO A 409 -20.59 -33.49 21.29
CA PRO A 409 -22.00 -33.71 21.61
C PRO A 409 -22.80 -34.09 20.36
N GLU A 410 -23.75 -35.00 20.54
CA GLU A 410 -24.82 -35.33 19.59
C GLU A 410 -25.77 -34.13 19.42
N GLU A 411 -25.96 -33.66 18.20
CA GLU A 411 -27.06 -32.74 17.87
C GLU A 411 -28.01 -33.34 16.84
N ALA A 412 -29.29 -33.19 17.17
CA ALA A 412 -30.45 -33.86 16.61
C ALA A 412 -30.87 -33.35 15.22
N GLU A 413 -31.50 -34.26 14.48
CA GLU A 413 -32.09 -34.05 13.15
C GLU A 413 -33.28 -33.07 13.18
N ALA A 414 -33.25 -32.10 12.24
CA ALA A 414 -34.40 -31.30 11.84
C ALA A 414 -34.70 -31.52 10.34
N PRO A 415 -35.96 -31.35 9.90
CA PRO A 415 -36.56 -32.18 8.85
C PRO A 415 -36.21 -31.75 7.42
N THR A 416 -36.14 -32.76 6.55
CA THR A 416 -35.93 -32.65 5.10
C THR A 416 -37.13 -32.02 4.38
N PRO A 417 -36.94 -31.04 3.48
CA PRO A 417 -37.92 -30.73 2.45
C PRO A 417 -37.78 -31.70 1.26
N ASP A 418 -38.94 -32.16 0.84
CA ASP A 418 -39.29 -33.01 -0.29
C ASP A 418 -38.55 -32.62 -1.58
N ARG A 419 -37.68 -33.51 -2.08
CA ARG A 419 -37.02 -33.36 -3.38
C ARG A 419 -37.91 -33.98 -4.45
N GLY A 420 -38.85 -33.17 -4.91
CA GLY A 420 -39.49 -33.36 -6.21
C GLY A 420 -38.47 -33.37 -7.35
N GLU A 421 -38.66 -34.32 -8.25
CA GLU A 421 -37.80 -34.66 -9.37
C GLU A 421 -37.60 -33.50 -10.35
N ILE A 422 -36.36 -33.04 -10.47
CA ILE A 422 -35.82 -32.50 -11.74
C ILE A 422 -34.43 -33.09 -11.91
N ARG A 423 -34.33 -34.21 -12.66
CA ARG A 423 -33.06 -34.66 -13.24
C ARG A 423 -32.74 -33.75 -14.42
N GLU A 424 -32.25 -32.56 -14.13
CA GLU A 424 -31.52 -31.78 -15.13
C GLU A 424 -30.21 -32.52 -15.41
N ALA A 425 -30.07 -32.96 -16.66
CA ALA A 425 -28.87 -33.63 -17.14
C ALA A 425 -27.66 -32.76 -16.80
N PHE A 426 -26.69 -33.32 -16.07
CA PHE A 426 -25.37 -32.72 -15.94
C PHE A 426 -24.91 -32.27 -17.33
N PRO A 427 -24.56 -31.00 -17.54
CA PRO A 427 -23.97 -30.59 -18.80
C PRO A 427 -22.74 -31.47 -19.00
N THR A 428 -22.77 -32.27 -20.06
CA THR A 428 -21.61 -33.04 -20.51
C THR A 428 -20.43 -32.08 -20.58
N ALA A 429 -19.28 -32.48 -20.02
CA ALA A 429 -18.07 -31.68 -20.07
C ALA A 429 -17.90 -31.14 -21.51
N PRO A 430 -17.63 -29.83 -21.70
CA PRO A 430 -17.46 -29.29 -23.04
C PRO A 430 -16.41 -30.13 -23.77
N PRO A 431 -16.62 -30.44 -25.06
CA PRO A 431 -15.75 -31.34 -25.80
C PRO A 431 -14.29 -30.84 -25.71
N ALA A 432 -13.37 -31.75 -25.43
CA ALA A 432 -11.96 -31.43 -25.33
C ALA A 432 -11.45 -30.83 -26.65
N TRP A 433 -10.76 -29.68 -26.57
CA TRP A 433 -10.14 -29.04 -27.74
C TRP A 433 -9.01 -29.91 -28.30
N THR A 434 -8.96 -30.05 -29.62
CA THR A 434 -7.96 -30.85 -30.32
C THR A 434 -7.14 -30.00 -31.27
N ALA A 435 -6.00 -30.52 -31.75
CA ALA A 435 -5.17 -29.83 -32.74
C ALA A 435 -5.96 -29.48 -34.02
N ALA A 436 -6.88 -30.35 -34.43
CA ALA A 436 -7.72 -30.14 -35.62
C ALA A 436 -8.68 -28.94 -35.46
N ASP A 437 -9.04 -28.58 -34.23
CA ASP A 437 -9.97 -27.48 -33.97
C ASP A 437 -9.36 -26.10 -34.30
N PHE A 438 -8.04 -25.99 -34.41
CA PHE A 438 -7.40 -24.78 -34.95
C PHE A 438 -7.68 -24.56 -36.44
N GLU A 439 -8.05 -25.60 -37.18
CA GLU A 439 -8.36 -25.53 -38.60
C GLU A 439 -9.87 -25.51 -38.84
N THR A 440 -10.63 -26.25 -38.03
CA THR A 440 -12.07 -26.45 -38.22
C THR A 440 -12.95 -25.44 -37.47
N ASN A 441 -12.51 -24.87 -36.34
CA ASN A 441 -13.30 -23.88 -35.61
C ASN A 441 -13.32 -22.54 -36.37
N PRO A 442 -14.50 -22.00 -36.77
CA PRO A 442 -14.57 -20.82 -37.62
C PRO A 442 -13.86 -19.59 -37.06
N GLU A 443 -14.00 -19.30 -35.77
CA GLU A 443 -13.40 -18.11 -35.13
C GLU A 443 -11.88 -18.24 -35.05
N VAL A 444 -11.39 -19.34 -34.48
CA VAL A 444 -9.95 -19.54 -34.23
C VAL A 444 -9.20 -19.74 -35.54
N SER A 445 -9.73 -20.55 -36.46
CA SER A 445 -9.15 -20.77 -37.80
C SER A 445 -9.05 -19.48 -38.59
N HIS A 446 -10.06 -18.60 -38.50
CA HIS A 446 -10.02 -17.30 -39.17
C HIS A 446 -8.95 -16.37 -38.56
N LEU A 447 -8.84 -16.33 -37.22
CA LEU A 447 -7.80 -15.56 -36.56
C LEU A 447 -6.38 -16.06 -36.88
N MET A 448 -6.18 -17.38 -36.96
CA MET A 448 -4.90 -17.96 -37.36
C MET A 448 -4.53 -17.62 -38.80
N ARG A 449 -5.50 -17.64 -39.72
CA ARG A 449 -5.27 -17.29 -41.14
C ARG A 449 -4.97 -15.82 -41.36
N HIS A 450 -5.60 -14.93 -40.59
CA HIS A 450 -5.54 -13.49 -40.85
C HIS A 450 -4.60 -12.71 -39.92
N CYS A 451 -4.17 -13.29 -38.79
CA CYS A 451 -3.15 -12.69 -37.92
C CYS A 451 -1.86 -13.53 -37.93
N PRO A 452 -0.80 -13.14 -38.69
CA PRO A 452 0.42 -13.92 -38.82
C PRO A 452 1.20 -14.06 -37.50
N VAL A 453 0.97 -13.16 -36.54
CA VAL A 453 1.56 -13.24 -35.19
C VAL A 453 0.94 -14.38 -34.39
N LEU A 454 -0.38 -14.56 -34.43
CA LEU A 454 -1.04 -15.65 -33.71
C LEU A 454 -0.68 -17.01 -34.32
N ALA A 455 -0.60 -17.08 -35.65
CA ALA A 455 -0.11 -18.27 -36.35
C ALA A 455 1.32 -18.62 -35.92
N ALA A 456 2.23 -17.65 -35.89
CA ALA A 456 3.62 -17.88 -35.49
C ALA A 456 3.77 -18.29 -34.02
N LEU A 457 2.95 -17.76 -33.12
CA LEU A 457 2.93 -18.20 -31.72
C LEU A 457 2.42 -19.65 -31.62
N LYS A 458 1.39 -20.03 -32.39
CA LYS A 458 0.95 -21.42 -32.46
C LYS A 458 2.06 -22.34 -32.99
N THR A 459 2.69 -21.99 -34.11
CA THR A 459 3.83 -22.74 -34.68
C THR A 459 4.96 -22.87 -33.66
N LYS A 460 5.27 -21.80 -32.91
CA LYS A 460 6.28 -21.84 -31.84
C LYS A 460 5.91 -22.82 -30.74
N VAL A 461 4.64 -22.90 -30.34
CA VAL A 461 4.17 -23.93 -29.39
C VAL A 461 4.33 -25.32 -29.99
N ASP A 462 3.90 -25.52 -31.23
CA ASP A 462 3.97 -26.82 -31.90
C ASP A 462 5.43 -27.32 -32.01
N ASP A 463 6.36 -26.43 -32.39
CA ASP A 463 7.77 -26.76 -32.65
C ASP A 463 8.62 -26.83 -31.37
N HIS A 464 8.38 -25.91 -30.42
CA HIS A 464 9.29 -25.70 -29.29
C HIS A 464 8.66 -25.96 -27.93
N ARG A 465 7.33 -26.13 -27.85
CA ARG A 465 6.59 -26.38 -26.60
C ARG A 465 6.95 -25.37 -25.50
N ARG A 466 7.27 -24.13 -25.87
CA ARG A 466 7.66 -23.05 -24.95
C ARG A 466 7.11 -21.73 -25.44
N LEU A 467 6.61 -20.95 -24.50
CA LEU A 467 6.23 -19.56 -24.69
C LEU A 467 6.80 -18.74 -23.55
N THR A 468 7.38 -17.59 -23.89
CA THR A 468 7.71 -16.57 -22.89
C THR A 468 6.44 -16.00 -22.27
N HIS A 469 6.54 -15.38 -21.10
CA HIS A 469 5.39 -14.79 -20.43
C HIS A 469 4.64 -13.77 -21.31
N ASP A 470 5.35 -12.92 -22.04
CA ASP A 470 4.74 -11.94 -22.94
C ASP A 470 4.01 -12.60 -24.14
N GLU A 471 4.51 -13.71 -24.65
CA GLU A 471 3.85 -14.50 -25.71
C GLU A 471 2.56 -15.18 -25.20
N GLN A 472 2.60 -15.71 -23.97
CA GLN A 472 1.42 -16.26 -23.30
C GLN A 472 0.36 -15.17 -23.11
N VAL A 473 0.75 -13.99 -22.62
CA VAL A 473 -0.14 -12.83 -22.47
C VAL A 473 -0.76 -12.42 -23.80
N VAL A 474 0.02 -12.41 -24.90
CA VAL A 474 -0.51 -12.09 -26.23
C VAL A 474 -1.54 -13.13 -26.68
N LEU A 475 -1.28 -14.43 -26.52
CA LEU A 475 -2.24 -15.49 -26.87
C LEU A 475 -3.54 -15.37 -26.04
N MET A 476 -3.41 -15.30 -24.71
CA MET A 476 -4.55 -15.18 -23.79
C MET A 476 -5.43 -13.98 -24.14
N HIS A 477 -4.85 -12.79 -24.26
CA HIS A 477 -5.63 -11.55 -24.49
C HIS A 477 -6.01 -11.30 -25.95
N SER A 478 -5.64 -12.20 -26.87
CA SER A 478 -6.10 -12.16 -28.28
C SER A 478 -7.20 -13.18 -28.53
N LEU A 479 -7.04 -14.40 -28.01
CA LEU A 479 -7.97 -15.51 -28.25
C LEU A 479 -9.00 -15.66 -27.12
N GLY A 480 -8.63 -15.42 -25.86
CA GLY A 480 -9.43 -15.72 -24.65
C GLY A 480 -10.70 -14.90 -24.43
N HIS A 481 -11.29 -14.32 -25.47
CA HIS A 481 -12.52 -13.52 -25.40
C HIS A 481 -13.77 -14.28 -25.90
N SER A 482 -13.64 -15.58 -26.19
CA SER A 482 -14.77 -16.46 -26.51
C SER A 482 -14.58 -17.83 -25.85
N GLY A 483 -15.67 -18.62 -25.73
CA GLY A 483 -15.59 -19.97 -25.19
C GLY A 483 -14.63 -20.87 -25.99
N ALA A 484 -14.68 -20.79 -27.33
CA ALA A 484 -13.74 -21.49 -28.20
C ALA A 484 -12.30 -21.00 -28.02
N GLY A 485 -12.11 -19.69 -27.87
CA GLY A 485 -10.80 -19.09 -27.67
C GLY A 485 -10.15 -19.44 -26.32
N VAL A 486 -10.94 -19.58 -25.24
CA VAL A 486 -10.47 -20.07 -23.94
C VAL A 486 -9.93 -21.50 -24.07
N LEU A 487 -10.69 -22.36 -24.74
CA LEU A 487 -10.28 -23.75 -24.99
C LEU A 487 -9.00 -23.84 -25.84
N ALA A 488 -8.91 -23.03 -26.90
CA ALA A 488 -7.72 -22.95 -27.74
C ALA A 488 -6.47 -22.47 -26.98
N VAL A 489 -6.62 -21.45 -26.13
CA VAL A 489 -5.51 -20.94 -25.31
C VAL A 489 -5.05 -21.99 -24.32
N ASN A 490 -5.97 -22.64 -23.60
CA ASN A 490 -5.63 -23.67 -22.64
C ASN A 490 -4.92 -24.84 -23.32
N TYR A 491 -5.35 -25.25 -24.51
CA TYR A 491 -4.63 -26.26 -25.31
C TYR A 491 -3.17 -25.86 -25.59
N LEU A 492 -2.92 -24.61 -25.99
CA LEU A 492 -1.56 -24.12 -26.28
C LEU A 492 -0.70 -23.97 -25.02
N LEU A 493 -1.30 -23.57 -23.89
CA LEU A 493 -0.61 -23.44 -22.61
C LEU A 493 -0.27 -24.81 -22.02
N GLU A 494 -1.19 -25.76 -22.05
CA GLU A 494 -0.94 -27.15 -21.61
C GLU A 494 0.10 -27.85 -22.49
N ALA A 495 0.22 -27.44 -23.74
CA ALA A 495 1.28 -27.91 -24.60
C ALA A 495 2.69 -27.43 -24.17
N CYS A 496 2.79 -26.32 -23.43
CA CYS A 496 4.06 -25.73 -23.04
C CYS A 496 4.63 -26.35 -21.76
N VAL A 497 5.93 -26.64 -21.75
CA VAL A 497 6.59 -27.35 -20.64
C VAL A 497 6.76 -26.52 -19.37
N ASP A 498 6.86 -25.20 -19.47
CA ASP A 498 7.13 -24.30 -18.34
C ASP A 498 5.89 -23.54 -17.85
N VAL A 499 4.69 -23.94 -18.28
CA VAL A 499 3.45 -23.23 -17.94
C VAL A 499 2.71 -24.00 -16.86
N PRO A 500 2.53 -23.45 -15.65
CA PRO A 500 1.85 -24.14 -14.58
C PRO A 500 0.34 -24.27 -14.87
N PRO A 501 -0.34 -25.32 -14.37
CA PRO A 501 -1.78 -25.52 -14.58
C PRO A 501 -2.68 -24.36 -14.11
N THR A 502 -2.16 -23.50 -13.23
CA THR A 502 -2.81 -22.27 -12.73
C THR A 502 -2.88 -21.15 -13.77
N ALA A 503 -2.11 -21.23 -14.86
CA ALA A 503 -2.15 -20.27 -15.96
C ALA A 503 -3.34 -20.47 -16.91
N ARG A 504 -4.14 -21.52 -16.70
CA ARG A 504 -5.33 -21.82 -17.53
C ARG A 504 -6.43 -20.79 -17.32
N LEU A 505 -7.04 -20.38 -18.42
CA LEU A 505 -8.21 -19.51 -18.41
C LEU A 505 -9.43 -20.30 -17.92
N GLN A 506 -10.09 -19.76 -16.88
CA GLN A 506 -11.32 -20.33 -16.32
C GLN A 506 -12.57 -19.87 -17.07
N SER A 507 -12.53 -18.68 -17.66
CA SER A 507 -13.64 -18.07 -18.38
C SER A 507 -13.12 -17.11 -19.44
N ALA A 508 -14.00 -16.74 -20.39
CA ALA A 508 -13.67 -15.76 -21.40
C ALA A 508 -13.58 -14.35 -20.78
N PHE A 509 -12.63 -13.55 -21.26
CA PHE A 509 -12.46 -12.17 -20.82
C PHE A 509 -13.62 -11.28 -21.25
N SER A 510 -14.20 -10.54 -20.31
CA SER A 510 -15.22 -9.51 -20.54
C SER A 510 -14.66 -8.14 -20.94
N GLY A 511 -13.34 -7.95 -20.83
CA GLY A 511 -12.64 -6.70 -21.15
C GLY A 511 -12.26 -6.55 -22.63
N ASN A 512 -11.61 -5.44 -22.96
CA ASN A 512 -11.20 -5.18 -24.34
C ASN A 512 -9.94 -6.00 -24.74
N PRO A 513 -9.86 -6.50 -25.98
CA PRO A 513 -8.73 -7.30 -26.46
C PRO A 513 -7.41 -6.52 -26.50
N ILE A 514 -6.27 -7.21 -26.44
CA ILE A 514 -4.96 -6.56 -26.53
C ILE A 514 -4.76 -5.87 -27.90
N SER A 515 -4.32 -4.61 -27.89
CA SER A 515 -4.13 -3.83 -29.13
C SER A 515 -2.89 -4.25 -29.93
N CYS A 516 -2.94 -4.20 -31.26
CA CYS A 516 -1.81 -4.50 -32.15
C CYS A 516 -0.54 -3.68 -31.80
N PRO A 517 -0.61 -2.37 -31.48
CA PRO A 517 0.56 -1.63 -31.00
C PRO A 517 1.15 -2.22 -29.71
N LYS A 518 0.31 -2.69 -28.78
CA LYS A 518 0.75 -3.32 -27.53
C LYS A 518 1.35 -4.71 -27.78
N ILE A 519 0.84 -5.47 -28.74
CA ILE A 519 1.44 -6.74 -29.19
C ILE A 519 2.84 -6.50 -29.77
N ARG A 520 2.98 -5.57 -30.71
CA ARG A 520 4.28 -5.22 -31.32
C ARG A 520 5.33 -4.79 -30.29
N LYS A 521 4.91 -4.06 -29.24
CA LYS A 521 5.79 -3.64 -28.14
C LYS A 521 6.18 -4.79 -27.21
N ARG A 522 5.28 -5.75 -26.97
CA ARG A 522 5.51 -6.88 -26.04
C ARG A 522 6.34 -8.01 -26.64
N ILE A 523 6.10 -8.35 -27.91
CA ILE A 523 6.80 -9.44 -28.60
C ILE A 523 7.44 -8.95 -29.91
N PRO A 524 8.33 -7.95 -29.85
CA PRO A 524 8.97 -7.39 -31.05
C PRO A 524 9.76 -8.45 -31.82
N HIS A 525 10.32 -9.45 -31.13
CA HIS A 525 11.04 -10.57 -31.74
C HIS A 525 10.15 -11.47 -32.61
N VAL A 526 8.87 -11.63 -32.27
CA VAL A 526 7.91 -12.37 -33.10
C VAL A 526 7.35 -11.47 -34.20
N THR A 527 6.91 -10.25 -33.84
CA THR A 527 6.28 -9.34 -34.81
C THR A 527 7.22 -8.82 -35.89
N GLY A 528 8.53 -8.77 -35.62
CA GLY A 528 9.56 -8.45 -36.62
C GLY A 528 9.94 -9.63 -37.52
N ALA A 529 9.65 -10.87 -37.10
CA ALA A 529 9.96 -12.09 -37.85
C ALA A 529 8.84 -12.51 -38.81
N VAL A 530 7.67 -11.87 -38.75
CA VAL A 530 6.49 -12.18 -39.55
C VAL A 530 5.92 -10.91 -40.19
N PRO A 531 5.19 -10.99 -41.32
CA PRO A 531 4.64 -9.80 -42.00
C PRO A 531 3.44 -9.19 -41.24
N CYS A 532 3.66 -8.64 -40.04
CA CYS A 532 2.62 -8.06 -39.17
C CYS A 532 2.23 -6.62 -39.54
N ASN A 533 1.53 -6.46 -40.66
CA ASN A 533 1.13 -5.16 -41.22
C ASN A 533 -0.39 -4.96 -41.36
N CYS A 534 -1.21 -5.67 -40.57
CA CYS A 534 -2.67 -5.60 -40.64
C CYS A 534 -3.19 -4.16 -40.62
N GLN A 535 -4.08 -3.85 -41.57
CA GLN A 535 -4.82 -2.59 -41.65
C GLN A 535 -6.30 -2.88 -41.45
N PHE A 536 -6.95 -2.08 -40.62
CA PHE A 536 -8.37 -2.20 -40.33
C PHE A 536 -9.04 -0.88 -40.66
N ASP A 537 -10.27 -0.95 -41.17
CA ASP A 537 -11.16 0.20 -41.24
C ASP A 537 -11.86 0.33 -39.87
N ILE A 538 -11.46 1.31 -39.06
CA ILE A 538 -11.77 1.37 -37.63
C ILE A 538 -12.74 2.53 -37.37
N ALA A 539 -13.94 2.20 -36.86
CA ALA A 539 -14.90 3.20 -36.41
C ALA A 539 -14.41 3.98 -35.18
N SER A 540 -14.96 5.18 -34.96
CA SER A 540 -14.61 6.04 -33.81
C SER A 540 -14.75 5.29 -32.48
N GLY A 541 -13.66 5.22 -31.70
CA GLY A 541 -13.61 4.55 -30.40
C GLY A 541 -13.08 3.12 -30.40
N GLN A 542 -12.86 2.51 -31.56
CA GLN A 542 -12.16 1.22 -31.67
C GLN A 542 -10.65 1.43 -31.90
N TYR A 543 -9.87 0.39 -31.63
CA TYR A 543 -8.42 0.40 -31.84
C TYR A 543 -7.95 -0.90 -32.50
N PRO A 544 -6.85 -0.88 -33.27
CA PRO A 544 -6.34 -2.06 -33.97
C PRO A 544 -6.07 -3.19 -32.98
N ASN A 545 -6.68 -4.37 -33.19
CA ASN A 545 -6.45 -5.58 -32.41
C ASN A 545 -6.75 -6.83 -33.27
N PRO A 546 -6.15 -8.01 -32.98
CA PRO A 546 -6.33 -9.20 -33.82
C PRO A 546 -7.79 -9.64 -34.00
N ARG A 547 -8.66 -9.39 -33.01
CA ARG A 547 -10.06 -9.81 -33.07
C ARG A 547 -10.88 -9.02 -34.09
N LEU A 548 -10.41 -7.87 -34.57
CA LEU A 548 -11.06 -7.14 -35.66
C LEU A 548 -11.11 -7.95 -36.97
N HIS A 549 -10.25 -8.95 -37.15
CA HIS A 549 -10.35 -9.87 -38.29
C HIS A 549 -11.68 -10.64 -38.32
N LEU A 550 -12.31 -10.87 -37.15
CA LEU A 550 -13.60 -11.57 -37.07
C LEU A 550 -14.75 -10.80 -37.71
N LEU A 551 -14.62 -9.49 -37.91
CA LEU A 551 -15.61 -8.69 -38.64
C LEU A 551 -15.73 -9.09 -40.13
N THR A 552 -14.71 -9.79 -40.63
CA THR A 552 -14.66 -10.32 -42.01
C THR A 552 -14.96 -11.82 -42.08
N LEU A 553 -15.32 -12.44 -40.96
CA LEU A 553 -15.71 -13.85 -40.93
C LEU A 553 -17.01 -14.03 -41.73
N PRO A 554 -17.03 -14.86 -42.79
CA PRO A 554 -18.25 -15.08 -43.55
C PRO A 554 -19.34 -15.68 -42.66
N ALA A 555 -20.59 -15.21 -42.80
CA ALA A 555 -21.73 -15.85 -42.16
C ALA A 555 -21.79 -17.33 -42.60
N ALA A 556 -21.94 -18.25 -41.66
CA ALA A 556 -21.85 -19.68 -41.92
C ALA A 556 -22.85 -20.12 -43.00
N PRO A 557 -22.42 -20.86 -44.05
CA PRO A 557 -23.37 -21.59 -44.88
C PRO A 557 -24.01 -22.72 -44.05
N ALA A 558 -25.27 -23.02 -44.35
CA ALA A 558 -26.06 -24.03 -43.65
C ALA A 558 -25.37 -25.40 -43.65
N PRO A 559 -25.44 -26.17 -42.54
CA PRO A 559 -24.70 -27.41 -42.40
C PRO A 559 -25.27 -28.50 -43.33
N PRO A 560 -24.43 -29.28 -44.03
CA PRO A 560 -24.87 -30.54 -44.61
C PRO A 560 -25.06 -31.60 -43.50
N ALA A 561 -25.91 -32.58 -43.81
CA ALA A 561 -26.40 -33.63 -42.91
C ALA A 561 -25.28 -34.56 -42.38
N PRO A 562 -25.53 -35.31 -41.28
CA PRO A 562 -24.48 -35.92 -40.47
C PRO A 562 -24.03 -37.26 -41.05
N GLU A 563 -22.73 -37.52 -41.11
CA GLU A 563 -22.23 -38.87 -41.41
C GLU A 563 -20.97 -39.26 -40.61
N ALA A 564 -21.19 -40.37 -39.89
CA ALA A 564 -20.29 -41.47 -39.53
C ALA A 564 -18.94 -41.24 -38.82
N ALA A 565 -18.89 -41.79 -37.60
CA ALA A 565 -17.77 -42.47 -36.95
C ALA A 565 -16.35 -42.08 -37.44
N ARG A 566 -15.73 -41.11 -36.77
CA ARG A 566 -14.32 -40.78 -36.96
C ARG A 566 -13.44 -41.94 -36.47
N THR A 567 -12.67 -42.52 -37.38
CA THR A 567 -11.58 -43.44 -37.06
C THR A 567 -10.45 -42.66 -36.38
N PRO A 568 -9.81 -43.16 -35.30
CA PRO A 568 -8.69 -42.46 -34.69
C PRO A 568 -7.52 -42.32 -35.68
N PRO A 569 -6.71 -41.23 -35.56
CA PRO A 569 -5.66 -40.94 -36.51
C PRO A 569 -4.62 -42.07 -36.54
N ALA A 570 -4.21 -42.43 -37.76
CA ALA A 570 -3.25 -43.50 -37.99
C ALA A 570 -1.93 -43.24 -37.28
N TRP A 571 -1.36 -44.30 -36.71
CA TRP A 571 -0.04 -44.32 -36.07
C TRP A 571 1.04 -43.95 -37.09
N ASP A 572 1.66 -42.78 -36.93
CA ASP A 572 2.76 -42.32 -37.78
C ASP A 572 4.12 -42.69 -37.16
N PRO A 573 4.86 -43.67 -37.73
CA PRO A 573 6.16 -44.10 -37.20
C PRO A 573 7.21 -42.99 -37.15
N VAL A 574 7.15 -42.00 -38.05
CA VAL A 574 8.15 -40.93 -38.13
C VAL A 574 7.97 -39.96 -36.96
N GLU A 575 6.74 -39.56 -36.67
CA GLU A 575 6.43 -38.72 -35.50
C GLU A 575 6.70 -39.46 -34.18
N ARG A 576 6.46 -40.77 -34.12
CA ARG A 576 6.81 -41.57 -32.93
C ARG A 576 8.33 -41.71 -32.75
N ALA A 577 9.09 -41.86 -33.83
CA ALA A 577 10.55 -41.91 -33.76
C ALA A 577 11.15 -40.57 -33.29
N LYS A 578 10.60 -39.44 -33.76
CA LYS A 578 10.99 -38.10 -33.28
C LYS A 578 10.67 -37.92 -31.79
N ALA A 579 9.46 -38.25 -31.38
CA ALA A 579 9.06 -38.19 -29.97
C ALA A 579 9.96 -39.07 -29.08
N LEU A 580 10.29 -40.29 -29.52
CA LEU A 580 11.21 -41.18 -28.81
C LEU A 580 12.63 -40.59 -28.71
N ARG A 581 13.16 -39.99 -29.77
CA ARG A 581 14.48 -39.33 -29.72
C ARG A 581 14.51 -38.19 -28.71
N VAL A 582 13.46 -37.37 -28.66
CA VAL A 582 13.33 -36.28 -27.67
C VAL A 582 13.27 -36.85 -26.25
N LEU A 583 12.48 -37.90 -26.02
CA LEU A 583 12.42 -38.54 -24.71
C LEU A 583 13.77 -39.15 -24.29
N ARG A 584 14.57 -39.66 -25.23
CA ARG A 584 15.91 -40.17 -24.94
C ARG A 584 16.90 -39.07 -24.54
N ILE A 585 16.82 -37.89 -25.17
CA ILE A 585 17.64 -36.74 -24.80
C ILE A 585 17.24 -36.26 -23.39
N LYS A 586 15.93 -36.12 -23.13
CA LYS A 586 15.42 -35.77 -21.79
C LYS A 586 15.84 -36.77 -20.73
N ARG A 587 15.81 -38.07 -21.05
CA ARG A 587 16.29 -39.10 -20.13
C ARG A 587 17.77 -38.90 -19.81
N GLN A 588 18.61 -38.62 -20.80
CA GLN A 588 20.03 -38.37 -20.57
C GLN A 588 20.30 -37.12 -19.71
N GLU A 589 19.51 -36.05 -19.88
CA GLU A 589 19.59 -34.86 -19.04
C GLU A 589 19.16 -35.16 -17.59
N LEU A 590 18.03 -35.86 -17.41
CA LEU A 590 17.54 -36.29 -16.10
C LEU A 590 18.50 -37.26 -15.40
N ASP A 591 19.06 -38.21 -16.14
CA ASP A 591 20.06 -39.15 -15.62
C ASP A 591 21.28 -38.38 -15.09
N GLY A 592 21.74 -37.32 -15.79
CA GLY A 592 22.84 -36.47 -15.32
C GLY A 592 22.50 -35.64 -14.08
N GLU A 593 21.28 -35.10 -13.98
CA GLU A 593 20.80 -34.41 -12.77
C GLU A 593 20.70 -35.36 -11.57
N ILE A 594 20.24 -36.60 -11.79
CA ILE A 594 20.19 -37.66 -10.78
C ILE A 594 21.60 -38.01 -10.31
N GLU A 595 22.54 -38.28 -11.22
CA GLU A 595 23.93 -38.60 -10.87
C GLU A 595 24.60 -37.48 -10.06
N GLN A 596 24.33 -36.22 -10.40
CA GLN A 596 24.83 -35.07 -9.65
C GLN A 596 24.26 -35.04 -8.22
N LEU A 597 22.94 -35.19 -8.07
CA LEU A 597 22.27 -35.20 -6.77
C LEU A 597 22.71 -36.39 -5.90
N GLU A 598 22.83 -37.57 -6.49
CA GLU A 598 23.34 -38.76 -5.81
C GLU A 598 24.76 -38.53 -5.31
N SER A 599 25.63 -37.95 -6.14
CA SER A 599 27.01 -37.61 -5.75
C SER A 599 27.08 -36.56 -4.64
N GLU A 600 26.15 -35.61 -4.59
CA GLU A 600 26.03 -34.61 -3.52
C GLU A 600 25.57 -35.24 -2.20
N LEU A 601 24.53 -36.07 -2.26
CA LEU A 601 23.96 -36.76 -1.10
C LEU A 601 24.92 -37.79 -0.51
N GLN A 602 25.61 -38.56 -1.36
CA GLN A 602 26.63 -39.51 -0.92
C GLN A 602 27.78 -38.80 -0.19
N ARG A 603 28.33 -37.74 -0.77
CA ARG A 603 29.39 -36.94 -0.12
C ARG A 603 28.94 -36.39 1.23
N TYR A 604 27.70 -35.92 1.32
CA TYR A 604 27.12 -35.46 2.58
C TYR A 604 27.04 -36.59 3.61
N MET A 605 26.45 -37.74 3.24
CA MET A 605 26.28 -38.89 4.13
C MET A 605 27.62 -39.47 4.62
N GLU A 606 28.62 -39.56 3.75
CA GLU A 606 29.98 -39.97 4.10
C GLU A 606 30.66 -38.96 5.05
N SER A 607 30.56 -37.66 4.75
CA SER A 607 31.19 -36.61 5.58
C SER A 607 30.53 -36.41 6.95
N ALA A 608 29.21 -36.60 7.02
CA ALA A 608 28.42 -36.44 8.24
C ALA A 608 28.33 -37.73 9.06
N GLY A 609 28.79 -38.88 8.52
CA GLY A 609 28.65 -40.19 9.16
C GLY A 609 27.20 -40.64 9.32
N VAL A 610 26.31 -40.19 8.42
CA VAL A 610 24.87 -40.46 8.48
C VAL A 610 24.56 -41.62 7.52
N PRO A 611 24.18 -42.82 8.02
CA PRO A 611 23.95 -43.99 7.17
C PRO A 611 22.59 -43.96 6.45
N GLU A 612 21.64 -43.15 6.92
CA GLU A 612 20.31 -43.00 6.30
C GLU A 612 19.74 -41.59 6.44
N ILE A 613 19.02 -41.12 5.40
CA ILE A 613 18.27 -39.86 5.39
C ILE A 613 16.78 -40.20 5.28
N PRO A 614 15.97 -39.96 6.32
CA PRO A 614 14.53 -40.22 6.26
C PRO A 614 13.84 -39.17 5.39
N THR A 615 12.91 -39.62 4.55
CA THR A 615 11.95 -38.80 3.83
C THR A 615 10.54 -39.06 4.37
N GLY A 616 9.57 -38.19 4.08
CA GLY A 616 8.19 -38.36 4.58
C GLY A 616 7.52 -39.67 4.13
N ASP A 617 8.05 -40.31 3.09
CA ASP A 617 7.55 -41.50 2.39
C ASP A 617 8.55 -42.68 2.34
N GLY A 618 9.73 -42.55 2.94
CA GLY A 618 10.79 -43.57 2.87
C GLY A 618 12.07 -43.16 3.58
N ALA A 619 13.18 -43.76 3.19
CA ALA A 619 14.52 -43.34 3.57
C ALA A 619 15.52 -43.64 2.46
N LEU A 620 16.51 -42.77 2.29
CA LEU A 620 17.65 -42.96 1.41
C LEU A 620 18.83 -43.49 2.24
N ARG A 621 19.34 -44.68 1.92
CA ARG A 621 20.44 -45.34 2.64
C ARG A 621 21.72 -45.33 1.83
N LEU A 622 22.84 -45.14 2.52
CA LEU A 622 24.17 -45.35 1.95
C LEU A 622 24.57 -46.80 2.18
N VAL A 623 24.65 -47.59 1.09
CA VAL A 623 25.05 -48.99 1.13
C VAL A 623 26.51 -49.11 0.69
N GLN A 624 27.32 -49.74 1.53
CA GLN A 624 28.74 -49.96 1.27
C GLN A 624 29.07 -51.45 1.44
N GLU A 625 29.18 -52.17 0.32
CA GLU A 625 29.62 -53.56 0.31
C GLU A 625 31.14 -53.69 0.08
N ALA A 626 31.74 -54.73 0.64
CA ALA A 626 33.19 -54.95 0.52
C ALA A 626 33.59 -55.20 -0.94
N GLY A 627 34.29 -54.23 -1.55
CA GLY A 627 34.77 -54.31 -2.94
C GLY A 627 33.86 -53.63 -3.97
N VAL A 628 32.77 -52.97 -3.56
CA VAL A 628 31.86 -52.20 -4.42
C VAL A 628 31.87 -50.72 -4.00
N PRO A 629 31.83 -49.75 -4.95
CA PRO A 629 31.67 -48.34 -4.61
C PRO A 629 30.39 -48.13 -3.79
N ALA A 630 30.44 -47.24 -2.80
CA ALA A 630 29.26 -46.91 -2.01
C ALA A 630 28.17 -46.33 -2.92
N ALA A 631 26.93 -46.76 -2.72
CA ALA A 631 25.78 -46.40 -3.54
C ALA A 631 24.59 -46.00 -2.65
N LEU A 632 23.69 -45.19 -3.21
CA LEU A 632 22.48 -44.75 -2.53
C LEU A 632 21.30 -45.65 -2.93
N GLU A 633 20.59 -46.19 -1.95
CA GLU A 633 19.41 -47.02 -2.15
C GLU A 633 18.18 -46.41 -1.47
N TRP A 634 17.04 -46.43 -2.17
CA TRP A 634 15.77 -45.98 -1.63
C TRP A 634 14.99 -47.12 -0.98
N GLU A 635 14.59 -46.94 0.27
CA GLU A 635 13.70 -47.84 0.99
C GLU A 635 12.37 -47.15 1.28
N ALA A 636 11.28 -47.58 0.61
CA ALA A 636 9.94 -47.05 0.86
C ALA A 636 9.40 -47.55 2.20
N ARG A 637 8.71 -46.68 2.98
CA ARG A 637 7.96 -47.17 4.15
C ARG A 637 6.72 -47.92 3.69
N PRO A 638 6.51 -49.19 4.09
CA PRO A 638 5.24 -49.86 3.84
C PRO A 638 4.12 -49.10 4.56
N PHE A 639 3.06 -48.75 3.83
CA PHE A 639 1.82 -48.28 4.42
C PHE A 639 1.38 -49.30 5.48
N ALA A 640 1.23 -48.87 6.74
CA ALA A 640 0.64 -49.74 7.74
C ALA A 640 -0.80 -50.07 7.31
N GLU A 641 -1.02 -51.31 6.86
CA GLU A 641 -2.35 -51.91 6.69
C GLU A 641 -3.00 -52.04 8.07
N GLY A 642 -3.58 -50.93 8.54
CA GLY A 642 -4.10 -50.83 9.90
C GLY A 642 -5.33 -49.95 9.99
N GLU A 643 -6.11 -49.77 8.92
CA GLU A 643 -7.42 -49.09 9.01
C GLU A 643 -8.35 -49.35 7.79
N ARG A 644 -8.25 -50.54 7.18
CA ARG A 644 -9.23 -51.06 6.20
C ARG A 644 -9.68 -52.47 6.57
N ALA A 645 -10.19 -52.64 7.79
CA ALA A 645 -10.85 -53.87 8.19
C ALA A 645 -11.97 -53.57 9.20
N ARG A 646 -13.04 -52.92 8.72
CA ARG A 646 -14.38 -52.96 9.33
C ARG A 646 -15.38 -52.30 8.37
N GLY A 647 -15.92 -53.08 7.43
CA GLY A 647 -16.88 -52.55 6.46
C GLY A 647 -17.42 -53.52 5.42
N GLU A 648 -17.06 -54.81 5.42
CA GLU A 648 -17.75 -55.82 4.63
C GLU A 648 -17.95 -57.08 5.49
N HIS A 649 -19.13 -57.18 6.12
CA HIS A 649 -19.94 -58.39 6.26
C HIS A 649 -21.02 -58.19 7.34
N ALA A 650 -22.24 -57.87 6.91
CA ALA A 650 -23.49 -58.37 7.51
C ALA A 650 -24.70 -58.01 6.61
N LYS A 651 -24.83 -58.70 5.48
CA LYS A 651 -26.13 -58.97 4.86
C LYS A 651 -26.41 -60.47 4.98
N THR A 652 -26.95 -60.85 6.14
CA THR A 652 -27.77 -62.04 6.46
C THR A 652 -28.14 -61.80 7.93
N GLY A 653 -29.36 -61.46 8.34
CA GLY A 653 -30.64 -62.05 7.96
C GLY A 653 -31.18 -62.76 9.21
N THR A 654 -31.94 -62.03 10.03
CA THR A 654 -33.13 -62.43 10.81
C THR A 654 -33.66 -61.22 11.53
#